data_AF-A0A9E5JNG6-F1
#
_entry.id   AF-A0A9E5JNG6-F1
#
_cell.length_a   1.000
_cell.length_b   1.000
_cell.length_c   1.000
_cell.angle_alpha   90.00
_cell.angle_beta   90.00
_cell.angle_gamma   90.00
#
_symmetry.space_group_name_H-M   'P 1'
#
loop_
_entity.id
_entity.type
_entity.pdbx_description
1 polymer ?
#
loop_
_entity_poly.entity_id
_entity_poly.type
_entity_poly.pdbx_seq_one_letter_code
_entity_poly.pdbx_strand_id
1 'polypeptide(L)'
;MKIAGVALLVGALTSGALAGGSLDTAAVAVTETEPTPVATQEAAPTAASSADRLAGADRYATAVAVSQETFEPGVPIVFLASGVDYPDALSAAPLAAALGGPLLLTGSRSLPSVVAAELTRLAPAEVVIVGGTAVVTSSVATQVTRLGLDVRRVAGADRYATSRALVTAFAPPSDTVYLATGRNYPDALAAAAAAGAAGVPVLLVNGASSSLDSATRQLIASRSVQTAYIAGGASVISSGIELSLAVDTVQRLAGPDRYATAVAINAHAFPTAERAFVATGAGYADALSGAVLAGIENAPLYLSGPTCLPRAAREAMLDRLDAARITLFGGTAVLSSRVASLQACTTVADDRATSNAELKAALEQRLRTLPGTYSVSVREVEGLQTSVSISGTRRQEPVSVIKLFVAYAVLDRVDRDLLSLSTPTRSGVSVQNCLRAMIHVSDNYCHWDLVDLVGKQNLNNQFWSDGYRRTVYDGYSGSGVYYPAKVSTTDDLALLLSRLDRGELLSPESTDLFITMLETQLWRSKLPAGVEAGTPVANKTGSAWSAAGWFQSDAGIVTSPAGSYAIAVLGSGGATVAGVRELGRVAYEHFNGPIGTRASYSDLNAVTTGSTPYYRYASTSDQLGTLPSGRRIEVYASARTWYQVVHNGSYVWVRSSSLRNYYDYPRR
;
A
#
# COMPACT_ATOMS: atom_id res chain seq x y z
N MET A 1 -18.79 -31.35 37.71
CA MET A 1 -19.50 -31.90 38.87
C MET A 1 -18.42 -32.38 39.84
N LYS A 2 -18.08 -31.57 40.87
CA LYS A 2 -18.44 -31.78 42.30
C LYS A 2 -17.74 -33.06 42.85
N ILE A 3 -16.91 -33.09 43.89
CA ILE A 3 -17.04 -32.58 45.28
C ILE A 3 -15.72 -32.90 46.01
N ALA A 4 -15.36 -32.09 47.02
CA ALA A 4 -14.51 -32.51 48.13
C ALA A 4 -15.39 -32.90 49.34
N GLY A 5 -14.98 -33.94 50.09
CA GLY A 5 -15.45 -34.23 51.44
C GLY A 5 -14.27 -34.43 52.41
N VAL A 6 -14.39 -33.82 53.61
CA VAL A 6 -14.19 -34.37 55.00
C VAL A 6 -12.83 -35.04 55.36
N ALA A 7 -12.21 -34.98 56.57
CA ALA A 7 -12.19 -34.16 57.81
C ALA A 7 -11.17 -34.77 58.85
N LEU A 8 -11.09 -34.16 60.07
CA LEU A 8 -10.52 -34.53 61.42
C LEU A 8 -9.10 -33.99 61.80
N LEU A 9 -8.90 -33.10 62.83
CA LEU A 9 -8.97 -33.11 64.35
C LEU A 9 -7.70 -33.71 65.04
N VAL A 10 -7.01 -33.13 66.05
CA VAL A 10 -7.32 -32.74 67.48
C VAL A 10 -6.16 -31.85 68.07
N GLY A 11 -6.39 -30.73 68.80
CA GLY A 11 -6.19 -30.45 70.28
C GLY A 11 -4.75 -30.07 70.74
N ALA A 12 -4.40 -29.23 71.75
CA ALA A 12 -5.04 -28.38 72.78
C ALA A 12 -3.99 -27.45 73.51
N LEU A 13 -4.43 -26.30 74.09
CA LEU A 13 -4.07 -25.57 75.37
C LEU A 13 -2.57 -25.35 75.79
N THR A 14 -2.06 -24.29 76.47
CA THR A 14 -2.51 -23.37 77.57
C THR A 14 -1.64 -22.09 77.66
N SER A 15 -2.13 -21.10 78.42
CA SER A 15 -1.61 -19.78 78.86
C SER A 15 -0.55 -19.77 79.99
N GLY A 16 0.17 -18.65 80.18
CA GLY A 16 0.92 -18.35 81.43
C GLY A 16 1.66 -16.99 81.43
N ALA A 17 1.57 -16.25 82.54
CA ALA A 17 2.08 -14.89 82.76
C ALA A 17 3.08 -14.81 83.95
N LEU A 18 3.73 -13.64 84.10
CA LEU A 18 4.34 -13.01 85.30
C LEU A 18 5.86 -13.16 85.59
N ALA A 19 6.53 -11.99 85.49
CA ALA A 19 7.29 -11.25 86.52
C ALA A 19 8.51 -11.86 87.28
N GLY A 20 9.61 -11.08 87.27
CA GLY A 20 10.41 -10.74 88.46
C GLY A 20 11.83 -11.30 88.56
N GLY A 21 12.85 -10.43 88.59
CA GLY A 21 14.20 -10.81 89.04
C GLY A 21 15.34 -9.87 88.59
N SER A 22 15.77 -9.00 89.49
CA SER A 22 16.91 -8.05 89.40
C SER A 22 18.27 -8.73 89.17
N LEU A 23 19.21 -8.07 88.48
CA LEU A 23 20.62 -7.88 88.92
C LEU A 23 21.42 -6.95 87.97
N ASP A 24 22.47 -6.38 88.57
CA ASP A 24 23.26 -5.21 88.19
C ASP A 24 24.03 -5.20 86.85
N THR A 25 24.21 -3.95 86.44
CA THR A 25 25.10 -3.30 85.45
C THR A 25 26.33 -4.04 84.91
N ALA A 26 26.39 -4.11 83.58
CA ALA A 26 27.57 -3.71 82.79
C ALA A 26 27.12 -3.20 81.41
N ALA A 27 27.39 -1.93 81.12
CA ALA A 27 26.99 -1.27 79.88
C ALA A 27 27.79 -1.85 78.68
N VAL A 28 27.08 -2.45 77.73
CA VAL A 28 27.55 -2.64 76.35
C VAL A 28 26.67 -1.76 75.48
N ALA A 29 27.27 -0.74 74.88
CA ALA A 29 26.60 0.08 73.88
C ALA A 29 26.35 -0.78 72.63
N VAL A 30 25.11 -1.21 72.46
CA VAL A 30 24.59 -1.71 71.18
C VAL A 30 23.99 -0.50 70.47
N THR A 31 24.67 -0.02 69.45
CA THR A 31 24.10 0.94 68.50
C THR A 31 22.97 0.23 67.74
N GLU A 32 21.73 0.61 68.01
CA GLU A 32 20.61 0.36 67.09
C GLU A 32 20.91 1.10 65.78
N THR A 33 21.15 0.36 64.72
CA THR A 33 21.16 0.89 63.36
C THR A 33 19.71 1.23 63.00
N GLU A 34 19.41 2.52 62.86
CA GLU A 34 18.17 2.97 62.22
C GLU A 34 17.99 2.24 60.87
N PRO A 35 16.78 1.79 60.53
CA PRO A 35 16.54 1.21 59.22
C PRO A 35 16.77 2.30 58.16
N THR A 36 17.83 2.10 57.36
CA THR A 36 18.07 2.85 56.13
C THR A 36 16.77 2.95 55.33
N PRO A 37 16.33 4.15 54.89
CA PRO A 37 15.18 4.25 54.03
C PRO A 37 15.49 3.47 52.75
N VAL A 38 14.69 2.45 52.45
CA VAL A 38 14.73 1.76 51.17
C VAL A 38 14.35 2.81 50.14
N ALA A 39 15.34 3.28 49.38
CA ALA A 39 15.11 4.11 48.21
C ALA A 39 14.12 3.36 47.32
N THR A 40 12.92 3.90 47.18
CA THR A 40 11.96 3.42 46.19
C THR A 40 12.59 3.71 44.84
N GLN A 41 13.07 2.67 44.17
CA GLN A 41 13.56 2.79 42.81
C GLN A 41 12.35 3.20 41.95
N GLU A 42 12.28 4.47 41.59
CA GLU A 42 11.29 5.01 40.66
C GLU A 42 11.38 4.19 39.37
N ALA A 43 10.28 3.52 39.01
CA ALA A 43 10.23 2.71 37.80
C ALA A 43 10.56 3.61 36.60
N ALA A 44 11.44 3.16 35.71
CA ALA A 44 11.72 3.88 34.47
C ALA A 44 10.40 4.22 33.76
N PRO A 45 10.22 5.46 33.25
CA PRO A 45 8.99 5.84 32.59
C PRO A 45 8.74 4.87 31.43
N THR A 46 7.56 4.27 31.39
CA THR A 46 7.16 3.43 30.26
C THR A 46 6.72 4.35 29.12
N ALA A 47 7.20 4.11 27.90
CA ALA A 47 6.73 4.80 26.70
C ALA A 47 5.20 5.00 26.70
N ALA A 48 4.75 6.15 26.17
CA ALA A 48 3.34 6.48 26.11
C ALA A 48 2.51 5.39 25.40
N SER A 49 1.37 5.00 26.00
CA SER A 49 0.42 4.06 25.41
C SER A 49 -0.77 4.73 24.70
N SER A 50 -0.94 6.04 24.90
CA SER A 50 -1.94 6.88 24.22
C SER A 50 -1.48 8.34 24.20
N ALA A 51 -2.17 9.18 23.44
CA ALA A 51 -1.88 10.62 23.34
C ALA A 51 -2.99 11.48 23.94
N ASP A 52 -2.58 12.51 24.68
CA ASP A 52 -3.43 13.62 25.09
C ASP A 52 -3.67 14.59 23.92
N ARG A 53 -4.54 15.59 24.09
CA ARG A 53 -4.90 16.51 23.01
C ARG A 53 -5.04 17.95 23.48
N LEU A 54 -4.47 18.87 22.70
CA LEU A 54 -4.71 20.30 22.77
C LEU A 54 -5.49 20.72 21.51
N ALA A 55 -6.75 21.08 21.68
CA ALA A 55 -7.65 21.39 20.57
C ALA A 55 -8.78 22.33 20.98
N GLY A 56 -9.22 23.16 20.03
CA GLY A 56 -10.44 23.94 20.13
C GLY A 56 -11.45 23.58 19.05
N ALA A 57 -12.56 24.31 19.01
CA ALA A 57 -13.63 24.13 18.00
C ALA A 57 -13.15 24.41 16.57
N ASP A 58 -12.12 25.25 16.42
CA ASP A 58 -11.48 25.58 15.15
C ASP A 58 -9.99 25.89 15.38
N ARG A 59 -9.28 26.24 14.31
CA ARG A 59 -7.85 26.57 14.34
C ARG A 59 -7.49 27.74 15.27
N TYR A 60 -8.40 28.70 15.45
CA TYR A 60 -8.16 29.86 16.30
C TYR A 60 -8.27 29.44 17.77
N ALA A 61 -9.29 28.65 18.10
CA ALA A 61 -9.46 28.09 19.43
C ALA A 61 -8.36 27.07 19.77
N THR A 62 -7.85 26.28 18.81
CA THR A 62 -6.67 25.43 19.04
C THR A 62 -5.44 26.26 19.36
N ALA A 63 -5.17 27.36 18.62
CA ALA A 63 -4.04 28.24 18.92
C ALA A 63 -4.15 28.88 20.33
N VAL A 64 -5.36 29.24 20.75
CA VAL A 64 -5.63 29.71 22.12
C VAL A 64 -5.40 28.61 23.16
N ALA A 65 -5.86 27.38 22.91
CA ALA A 65 -5.63 26.25 23.82
C ALA A 65 -4.12 25.95 23.99
N VAL A 66 -3.35 26.02 22.90
CA VAL A 66 -1.88 25.88 22.95
C VAL A 66 -1.26 27.04 23.74
N SER A 67 -1.75 28.27 23.56
CA SER A 67 -1.26 29.42 24.31
C SER A 67 -1.50 29.28 25.82
N GLN A 68 -2.67 28.79 26.21
CA GLN A 68 -3.07 28.62 27.62
C GLN A 68 -2.34 27.48 28.34
N GLU A 69 -1.82 26.49 27.62
CA GLU A 69 -0.99 25.43 28.19
C GLU A 69 0.36 25.97 28.71
N THR A 70 0.87 27.06 28.12
CA THR A 70 2.29 27.45 28.26
C THR A 70 2.49 28.86 28.80
N PHE A 71 1.65 29.81 28.40
CA PHE A 71 1.92 31.23 28.63
C PHE A 71 1.03 31.82 29.72
N GLU A 72 1.67 32.35 30.74
CA GLU A 72 1.03 33.18 31.77
C GLU A 72 0.86 34.64 31.29
N PRO A 73 0.01 35.45 31.96
CA PRO A 73 -0.10 36.88 31.68
C PRO A 73 1.24 37.62 31.77
N GLY A 74 1.41 38.66 30.95
CA GLY A 74 2.60 39.51 30.91
C GLY A 74 3.67 39.05 29.93
N VAL A 75 3.31 38.35 28.85
CA VAL A 75 4.28 37.89 27.84
C VAL A 75 4.97 39.08 27.14
N PRO A 76 6.25 38.97 26.76
CA PRO A 76 6.96 40.05 26.09
C PRO A 76 6.40 40.34 24.70
N ILE A 77 5.88 39.33 24.00
CA ILE A 77 5.46 39.47 22.61
C ILE A 77 4.39 38.46 22.24
N VAL A 78 3.49 38.83 21.33
CA VAL A 78 2.59 37.90 20.64
C VAL A 78 2.74 38.08 19.14
N PHE A 79 3.01 36.99 18.42
CA PHE A 79 2.92 37.00 16.97
C PHE A 79 1.49 36.68 16.55
N LEU A 80 0.90 37.52 15.69
CA LEU A 80 -0.46 37.35 15.17
C LEU A 80 -0.39 37.18 13.65
N ALA A 81 -0.62 35.96 13.18
CA ALA A 81 -0.54 35.61 11.76
C ALA A 81 -1.89 35.21 11.18
N SER A 82 -1.97 35.15 9.84
CA SER A 82 -3.16 34.66 9.16
C SER A 82 -3.44 33.20 9.52
N GLY A 83 -4.68 32.90 9.91
CA GLY A 83 -5.16 31.53 10.06
C GLY A 83 -5.63 30.92 8.74
N VAL A 84 -5.73 31.70 7.67
CA VAL A 84 -6.25 31.28 6.35
C VAL A 84 -5.18 31.20 5.27
N ASP A 85 -3.97 31.67 5.56
CA ASP A 85 -2.77 31.53 4.73
C ASP A 85 -1.55 31.27 5.65
N TYR A 86 -0.61 30.44 5.21
CA TYR A 86 0.42 29.84 6.07
C TYR A 86 1.84 30.43 5.99
N PRO A 87 2.34 30.97 4.86
CA PRO A 87 3.79 31.20 4.69
C PRO A 87 4.39 32.12 5.74
N ASP A 88 3.70 33.22 6.05
CA ASP A 88 4.18 34.23 6.99
C ASP A 88 4.27 33.67 8.42
N ALA A 89 3.37 32.75 8.78
CA ALA A 89 3.35 32.12 10.10
C ALA A 89 4.51 31.13 10.32
N LEU A 90 5.01 30.49 9.26
CA LEU A 90 6.08 29.49 9.35
C LEU A 90 7.40 30.07 9.86
N SER A 91 7.74 31.30 9.45
CA SER A 91 8.93 32.00 9.96
C SER A 91 8.72 32.68 11.31
N ALA A 92 7.47 32.90 11.72
CA ALA A 92 7.15 33.54 13.00
C ALA A 92 7.23 32.57 14.18
N ALA A 93 6.81 31.31 14.00
CA ALA A 93 6.80 30.31 15.06
C ALA A 93 8.15 30.11 15.81
N PRO A 94 9.30 29.90 15.14
CA PRO A 94 10.58 29.75 15.85
C PRO A 94 11.00 31.02 16.60
N LEU A 95 10.64 32.20 16.08
CA LEU A 95 10.92 33.48 16.72
C LEU A 95 10.01 33.71 17.94
N ALA A 96 8.75 33.28 17.86
CA ALA A 96 7.82 33.32 18.97
C ALA A 96 8.34 32.45 20.13
N ALA A 97 8.80 31.22 19.84
CA ALA A 97 9.42 30.35 20.82
C ALA A 97 10.67 30.98 21.44
N ALA A 98 11.60 31.49 20.62
CA ALA A 98 12.84 32.11 21.09
C ALA A 98 12.63 33.38 21.93
N LEU A 99 11.53 34.10 21.71
CA LEU A 99 11.20 35.33 22.43
C LEU A 99 10.21 35.11 23.59
N GLY A 100 9.85 33.86 23.89
CA GLY A 100 8.93 33.55 24.99
C GLY A 100 7.50 34.08 24.77
N GLY A 101 7.02 34.07 23.52
CA GLY A 101 5.68 34.53 23.16
C GLY A 101 4.90 33.50 22.32
N PRO A 102 3.55 33.53 22.32
CA PRO A 102 2.77 32.63 21.48
C PRO A 102 2.65 33.13 20.03
N LEU A 103 2.33 32.18 19.14
CA LEU A 103 1.81 32.47 17.80
C LEU A 103 0.30 32.22 17.80
N LEU A 104 -0.48 33.31 17.73
CA LEU A 104 -1.93 33.28 17.57
C LEU A 104 -2.33 33.48 16.12
N LEU A 105 -3.54 33.01 15.77
CA LEU A 105 -4.08 33.08 14.41
C LEU A 105 -5.26 34.05 14.33
N THR A 106 -5.43 34.71 13.18
CA THR A 106 -6.55 35.62 12.93
C THR A 106 -7.16 35.40 11.55
N GLY A 107 -8.42 35.83 11.37
CA GLY A 107 -9.01 35.95 10.03
C GLY A 107 -8.44 37.16 9.28
N SER A 108 -8.64 37.21 7.97
CA SER A 108 -8.08 38.30 7.15
C SER A 108 -8.61 39.70 7.53
N ARG A 109 -9.87 39.79 7.97
CA ARG A 109 -10.57 41.06 8.27
C ARG A 109 -11.09 41.17 9.70
N SER A 110 -11.16 40.07 10.43
CA SER A 110 -11.77 40.01 11.76
C SER A 110 -10.88 39.24 12.71
N LEU A 111 -10.64 39.84 13.88
CA LEU A 111 -10.02 39.17 15.00
C LEU A 111 -11.08 38.29 15.66
N PRO A 112 -10.91 36.96 15.70
CA PRO A 112 -11.86 36.08 16.38
C PRO A 112 -11.99 36.45 17.86
N SER A 113 -13.19 36.39 18.43
CA SER A 113 -13.43 36.78 19.83
C SER A 113 -12.59 35.97 20.82
N VAL A 114 -12.38 34.68 20.55
CA VAL A 114 -11.52 33.80 21.37
C VAL A 114 -10.06 34.26 21.36
N VAL A 115 -9.57 34.80 20.24
CA VAL A 115 -8.21 35.33 20.11
C VAL A 115 -8.10 36.70 20.77
N ALA A 116 -9.13 37.54 20.64
CA ALA A 116 -9.19 38.82 21.35
C ALA A 116 -9.16 38.63 22.88
N ALA A 117 -9.93 37.67 23.40
CA ALA A 117 -9.93 37.32 24.81
C ALA A 117 -8.55 36.82 25.27
N GLU A 118 -7.90 35.99 24.46
CA GLU A 118 -6.56 35.49 24.77
C GLU A 118 -5.49 36.59 24.75
N LEU A 119 -5.55 37.53 23.80
CA LEU A 119 -4.67 38.71 23.79
C LEU A 119 -4.85 39.56 25.06
N THR A 120 -6.09 39.75 25.52
CA THR A 120 -6.36 40.45 26.78
C THR A 120 -5.80 39.69 27.98
N ARG A 121 -5.94 38.35 28.02
CA ARG A 121 -5.41 37.50 29.10
C ARG A 121 -3.88 37.57 29.16
N LEU A 122 -3.24 37.42 28.00
CA LEU A 122 -1.77 37.43 27.88
C LEU A 122 -1.16 38.79 28.20
N ALA A 123 -1.90 39.88 28.03
CA ALA A 123 -1.45 41.25 28.26
C ALA A 123 -0.04 41.52 27.70
N PRO A 124 0.19 41.31 26.39
CA PRO A 124 1.53 41.36 25.82
C PRO A 124 2.10 42.78 25.77
N ALA A 125 3.42 42.91 25.90
CA ALA A 125 4.08 44.20 25.71
C ALA A 125 4.03 44.68 24.24
N GLU A 126 4.03 43.74 23.27
CA GLU A 126 3.86 44.06 21.85
C GLU A 126 3.07 42.95 21.12
N VAL A 127 2.15 43.33 20.24
CA VAL A 127 1.53 42.42 19.26
C VAL A 127 2.13 42.66 17.88
N VAL A 128 2.76 41.64 17.32
CA VAL A 128 3.36 41.68 15.98
C VAL A 128 2.42 41.02 14.98
N ILE A 129 1.77 41.83 14.15
CA ILE A 129 1.03 41.32 13.00
C ILE A 129 2.02 40.92 11.92
N VAL A 130 1.98 39.63 11.56
CA VAL A 130 2.86 39.07 10.54
C VAL A 130 2.13 39.01 9.20
N GLY A 131 2.74 39.63 8.19
CA GLY A 131 2.20 39.67 6.83
C GLY A 131 1.59 41.01 6.44
N GLY A 132 1.49 41.21 5.13
CA GLY A 132 0.95 42.44 4.54
C GLY A 132 -0.55 42.62 4.77
N THR A 133 -1.06 43.80 4.44
CA THR A 133 -2.50 44.10 4.52
C THR A 133 -3.35 43.29 3.56
N ALA A 134 -2.74 42.64 2.56
CA ALA A 134 -3.41 41.71 1.64
C ALA A 134 -3.87 40.42 2.33
N VAL A 135 -3.15 39.95 3.35
CA VAL A 135 -3.47 38.71 4.09
C VAL A 135 -4.12 39.01 5.44
N VAL A 136 -3.62 40.00 6.18
CA VAL A 136 -4.20 40.47 7.44
C VAL A 136 -4.43 41.97 7.32
N THR A 137 -5.65 42.37 7.00
CA THR A 137 -6.01 43.77 6.72
C THR A 137 -5.83 44.69 7.93
N SER A 138 -5.83 46.01 7.68
CA SER A 138 -5.72 47.01 8.74
C SER A 138 -6.85 46.95 9.76
N SER A 139 -8.01 46.37 9.44
CA SER A 139 -9.11 46.23 10.39
C SER A 139 -8.76 45.34 11.58
N VAL A 140 -7.91 44.31 11.38
CA VAL A 140 -7.41 43.48 12.48
C VAL A 140 -6.50 44.30 13.39
N ALA A 141 -5.61 45.11 12.83
CA ALA A 141 -4.75 46.01 13.62
C ALA A 141 -5.60 46.97 14.47
N THR A 142 -6.61 47.60 13.88
CA THR A 142 -7.56 48.45 14.62
C THR A 142 -8.31 47.69 15.71
N GLN A 143 -8.67 46.42 15.48
CA GLN A 143 -9.30 45.58 16.50
C GLN A 143 -8.37 45.32 17.68
N VAL A 144 -7.09 45.03 17.43
CA VAL A 144 -6.09 44.83 18.48
C VAL A 144 -5.80 46.13 19.24
N THR A 145 -5.62 47.27 18.56
CA THR A 145 -5.43 48.58 19.21
C THR A 145 -6.63 48.97 20.09
N ARG A 146 -7.85 48.60 19.71
CA ARG A 146 -9.04 48.82 20.55
C ARG A 146 -9.05 48.00 21.84
N LEU A 147 -8.24 46.94 21.94
CA LEU A 147 -8.00 46.23 23.20
C LEU A 147 -6.99 46.95 24.10
N GLY A 148 -6.41 48.07 23.65
CA GLY A 148 -5.40 48.83 24.40
C GLY A 148 -3.97 48.27 24.25
N LEU A 149 -3.72 47.46 23.22
CA LEU A 149 -2.41 46.82 22.98
C LEU A 149 -1.63 47.53 21.88
N ASP A 150 -0.30 47.56 22.04
CA ASP A 150 0.62 48.07 21.02
C ASP A 150 0.75 47.09 19.87
N VAL A 151 0.69 47.61 18.64
CA VAL A 151 0.67 46.81 17.42
C VAL A 151 1.77 47.26 16.47
N ARG A 152 2.64 46.32 16.09
CA ARG A 152 3.58 46.48 14.97
C ARG A 152 3.27 45.50 13.86
N ARG A 153 3.40 45.94 12.62
CA ARG A 153 3.29 45.06 11.45
C ARG A 153 4.67 44.78 10.87
N VAL A 154 4.96 43.51 10.58
CA VAL A 154 6.14 43.10 9.82
C VAL A 154 5.71 42.36 8.57
N ALA A 155 6.09 42.90 7.42
CA ALA A 155 5.72 42.39 6.11
C ALA A 155 6.79 42.73 5.07
N GLY A 156 6.91 41.88 4.04
CA GLY A 156 7.67 42.17 2.83
C GLY A 156 6.79 42.17 1.58
N ALA A 157 7.42 42.38 0.43
CA ALA A 157 6.75 42.34 -0.88
C ALA A 157 6.19 40.93 -1.22
N ASP A 158 6.79 39.89 -0.65
CA ASP A 158 6.38 38.49 -0.78
C ASP A 158 6.71 37.73 0.52
N ARG A 159 6.31 36.45 0.57
CA ARG A 159 6.55 35.55 1.72
C ARG A 159 8.03 35.40 2.11
N TYR A 160 8.94 35.51 1.14
CA TYR A 160 10.38 35.39 1.37
C TYR A 160 10.93 36.70 1.97
N ALA A 161 10.44 37.83 1.49
CA ALA A 161 10.75 39.15 2.04
C ALA A 161 10.17 39.32 3.46
N THR A 162 8.94 38.84 3.73
CA THR A 162 8.39 38.80 5.10
C THR A 162 9.26 37.95 6.01
N SER A 163 9.66 36.76 5.56
CA SER A 163 10.56 35.87 6.31
C SER A 163 11.88 36.56 6.67
N ARG A 164 12.55 37.19 5.70
CA ARG A 164 13.78 37.96 5.94
C ARG A 164 13.56 39.15 6.89
N ALA A 165 12.44 39.86 6.76
CA ALA A 165 12.10 41.00 7.62
C ALA A 165 11.89 40.56 9.08
N LEU A 166 11.21 39.43 9.31
CA LEU A 166 11.05 38.83 10.64
C LEU A 166 12.40 38.46 11.24
N VAL A 167 13.24 37.74 10.50
CA VAL A 167 14.57 37.33 10.98
C VAL A 167 15.44 38.55 11.30
N THR A 168 15.38 39.59 10.47
CA THR A 168 16.14 40.83 10.70
C THR A 168 15.67 41.54 11.97
N ALA A 169 14.35 41.58 12.22
CA ALA A 169 13.78 42.32 13.34
C ALA A 169 13.87 41.59 14.68
N PHE A 170 13.84 40.25 14.67
CA PHE A 170 13.56 39.46 15.88
C PHE A 170 14.50 38.30 16.15
N ALA A 171 15.22 37.79 15.13
CA ALA A 171 16.05 36.61 15.37
C ALA A 171 17.20 36.97 16.31
N PRO A 172 17.44 36.17 17.36
CA PRO A 172 18.68 36.25 18.13
C PRO A 172 19.92 36.10 17.22
N PRO A 173 21.10 36.62 17.62
CA PRO A 173 22.35 36.28 16.97
C PRO A 173 22.55 34.76 16.98
N SER A 174 22.84 34.17 15.83
CA SER A 174 23.10 32.74 15.67
C SER A 174 23.98 32.52 14.45
N ASP A 175 24.92 31.58 14.55
CA ASP A 175 25.71 31.08 13.44
C ASP A 175 24.97 30.03 12.60
N THR A 176 23.73 29.72 12.96
CA THR A 176 22.96 28.61 12.39
C THR A 176 21.62 29.11 11.84
N VAL A 177 21.19 28.53 10.72
CA VAL A 177 19.89 28.84 10.11
C VAL A 177 19.22 27.58 9.57
N TYR A 178 17.89 27.51 9.69
CA TYR A 178 17.09 26.54 8.95
C TYR A 178 16.54 27.18 7.67
N LEU A 179 16.65 26.48 6.54
CA LEU A 179 16.00 26.83 5.29
C LEU A 179 14.82 25.91 5.04
N ALA A 180 13.66 26.49 4.74
CA ALA A 180 12.49 25.75 4.29
C ALA A 180 11.90 26.40 3.02
N THR A 181 11.17 25.63 2.21
CA THR A 181 10.49 26.21 1.05
C THR A 181 9.31 27.06 1.52
N GLY A 182 9.12 28.24 0.93
CA GLY A 182 7.88 29.00 1.12
C GLY A 182 6.77 28.57 0.16
N ARG A 183 7.00 27.60 -0.74
CA ARG A 183 6.00 27.14 -1.73
C ARG A 183 5.00 26.13 -1.16
N ASN A 184 5.32 25.53 -0.02
CA ASN A 184 4.52 24.55 0.70
C ASN A 184 4.89 24.64 2.20
N TYR A 185 4.21 23.91 3.08
CA TYR A 185 4.34 24.06 4.53
C TYR A 185 4.92 22.87 5.32
N PRO A 186 4.79 21.58 4.93
CA PRO A 186 5.02 20.48 5.89
C PRO A 186 6.42 20.44 6.52
N ASP A 187 7.47 20.60 5.72
CA ASP A 187 8.85 20.53 6.20
C ASP A 187 9.18 21.71 7.13
N ALA A 188 8.60 22.88 6.85
CA ALA A 188 8.76 24.08 7.65
C ALA A 188 8.12 23.97 9.04
N LEU A 189 7.08 23.13 9.21
CA LEU A 189 6.44 22.93 10.52
C LEU A 189 7.37 22.22 11.50
N ALA A 190 7.97 21.09 11.08
CA ALA A 190 8.94 20.37 11.89
C ALA A 190 10.23 21.19 12.09
N ALA A 191 10.67 21.90 11.05
CA ALA A 191 11.81 22.81 11.15
C ALA A 191 11.56 23.97 12.12
N ALA A 192 10.34 24.51 12.19
CA ALA A 192 10.00 25.58 13.13
C ALA A 192 10.12 25.14 14.59
N ALA A 193 9.69 23.91 14.92
CA ALA A 193 9.86 23.36 16.27
C ALA A 193 11.34 23.16 16.61
N ALA A 194 12.10 22.51 15.72
CA ALA A 194 13.54 22.29 15.87
C ALA A 194 14.33 23.61 16.00
N ALA A 195 14.03 24.58 15.13
CA ALA A 195 14.68 25.88 15.13
C ALA A 195 14.30 26.71 16.38
N GLY A 196 13.04 26.66 16.81
CA GLY A 196 12.59 27.28 18.05
C GLY A 196 13.29 26.72 19.28
N ALA A 197 13.43 25.40 19.36
CA ALA A 197 14.15 24.72 20.45
C ALA A 197 15.64 25.09 20.50
N ALA A 198 16.28 25.28 19.33
CA ALA A 198 17.66 25.72 19.24
C ALA A 198 17.84 27.25 19.34
N GLY A 199 16.75 28.03 19.39
CA GLY A 199 16.80 29.49 19.40
C GLY A 199 17.32 30.11 18.08
N VAL A 200 17.14 29.42 16.94
CA VAL A 200 17.65 29.81 15.63
C VAL A 200 16.50 30.14 14.65
N PRO A 201 16.73 30.96 13.60
CA PRO A 201 15.67 31.33 12.67
C PRO A 201 15.39 30.29 11.58
N VAL A 202 14.15 30.29 11.07
CA VAL A 202 13.76 29.65 9.79
C VAL A 202 13.61 30.71 8.70
N LEU A 203 14.42 30.62 7.65
CA LEU A 203 14.30 31.42 6.43
C LEU A 203 13.54 30.66 5.34
N LEU A 204 12.52 31.31 4.78
CA LEU A 204 11.78 30.78 3.64
C LEU A 204 12.46 31.16 2.33
N VAL A 205 12.58 30.18 1.44
CA VAL A 205 13.12 30.36 0.09
C VAL A 205 12.15 29.88 -0.98
N ASN A 206 12.25 30.41 -2.20
CA ASN A 206 11.57 29.84 -3.35
C ASN A 206 12.30 28.57 -3.77
N GLY A 207 11.98 27.46 -3.11
CA GLY A 207 12.77 26.22 -3.19
C GLY A 207 12.93 25.62 -4.59
N ALA A 208 12.08 25.95 -5.57
CA ALA A 208 12.25 25.48 -6.94
C ALA A 208 13.16 26.37 -7.81
N SER A 209 13.68 27.48 -7.26
CA SER A 209 14.62 28.34 -7.98
C SER A 209 15.94 27.61 -8.20
N SER A 210 16.63 27.90 -9.29
CA SER A 210 17.93 27.29 -9.61
C SER A 210 19.08 27.75 -8.70
N SER A 211 18.89 28.81 -7.91
CA SER A 211 19.89 29.35 -6.98
C SER A 211 19.21 30.13 -5.86
N LEU A 212 19.96 30.36 -4.78
CA LEU A 212 19.50 31.19 -3.66
C LEU A 212 19.44 32.66 -4.07
N ASP A 213 18.35 33.35 -3.75
CA ASP A 213 18.20 34.76 -4.10
C ASP A 213 19.25 35.64 -3.39
N SER A 214 19.59 36.76 -4.02
CA SER A 214 20.65 37.65 -3.53
C SER A 214 20.33 38.24 -2.15
N ALA A 215 19.07 38.56 -1.87
CA ALA A 215 18.68 39.16 -0.59
C ALA A 215 18.82 38.15 0.56
N THR A 216 18.44 36.88 0.35
CA THR A 216 18.63 35.82 1.33
C THR A 216 20.11 35.53 1.55
N ARG A 217 20.93 35.48 0.49
CA ARG A 217 22.39 35.34 0.62
C ARG A 217 23.03 36.46 1.42
N GLN A 218 22.64 37.71 1.15
CA GLN A 218 23.13 38.88 1.88
C GLN A 218 22.75 38.83 3.35
N LEU A 219 21.53 38.41 3.68
CA LEU A 219 21.11 38.26 5.07
C LEU A 219 21.94 37.20 5.80
N ILE A 220 22.12 36.02 5.22
CA ILE A 220 22.94 34.93 5.77
C ILE A 220 24.37 35.42 6.03
N ALA A 221 24.99 36.09 5.04
CA ALA A 221 26.33 36.65 5.19
C ALA A 221 26.41 37.75 6.27
N SER A 222 25.44 38.68 6.31
CA SER A 222 25.42 39.78 7.29
C SER A 222 25.25 39.31 8.74
N ARG A 223 24.71 38.11 8.94
CA ARG A 223 24.53 37.49 10.25
C ARG A 223 25.65 36.51 10.61
N SER A 224 26.69 36.40 9.78
CA SER A 224 27.84 35.50 10.01
C SER A 224 27.42 34.04 10.24
N VAL A 225 26.41 33.58 9.51
CA VAL A 225 25.94 32.18 9.57
C VAL A 225 27.03 31.27 9.01
N GLN A 226 27.39 30.23 9.78
CA GLN A 226 28.35 29.19 9.44
C GLN A 226 27.67 27.85 9.11
N THR A 227 26.47 27.60 9.66
CA THR A 227 25.75 26.34 9.48
C THR A 227 24.35 26.57 8.91
N ALA A 228 24.00 25.84 7.85
CA ALA A 228 22.67 25.85 7.25
C ALA A 228 22.05 24.45 7.21
N TYR A 229 20.89 24.30 7.86
CA TYR A 229 20.07 23.09 7.77
C TYR A 229 18.97 23.26 6.73
N ILE A 230 18.93 22.39 5.72
CA ILE A 230 17.89 22.42 4.68
C ILE A 230 16.79 21.43 5.06
N ALA A 231 15.60 21.95 5.38
CA ALA A 231 14.41 21.16 5.67
C ALA A 231 13.70 20.78 4.36
N GLY A 232 13.84 19.53 3.93
CA GLY A 232 13.22 18.98 2.72
C GLY A 232 14.19 18.50 1.65
N GLY A 233 13.69 17.59 0.81
CA GLY A 233 14.47 16.97 -0.28
C GLY A 233 14.79 17.92 -1.44
N ALA A 234 15.63 17.45 -2.37
CA ALA A 234 16.07 18.23 -3.53
C ALA A 234 14.93 18.63 -4.49
N SER A 235 13.81 17.91 -4.46
CA SER A 235 12.58 18.24 -5.21
C SER A 235 11.80 19.43 -4.63
N VAL A 236 12.07 19.79 -3.37
CA VAL A 236 11.38 20.85 -2.63
C VAL A 236 12.26 22.09 -2.46
N ILE A 237 13.56 21.89 -2.19
CA ILE A 237 14.61 22.92 -2.21
C ILE A 237 15.73 22.41 -3.11
N SER A 238 15.92 23.06 -4.26
CA SER A 238 16.84 22.62 -5.30
C SER A 238 18.28 22.47 -4.81
N SER A 239 19.03 21.57 -5.42
CA SER A 239 20.48 21.46 -5.18
C SER A 239 21.22 22.74 -5.59
N GLY A 240 20.67 23.53 -6.51
CA GLY A 240 21.25 24.82 -6.88
C GLY A 240 21.16 25.87 -5.75
N ILE A 241 20.09 25.84 -4.94
CA ILE A 241 20.01 26.65 -3.70
C ILE A 241 21.03 26.16 -2.67
N GLU A 242 21.12 24.84 -2.48
CA GLU A 242 22.11 24.22 -1.57
C GLU A 242 23.54 24.63 -1.94
N LEU A 243 23.92 24.55 -3.21
CA LEU A 243 25.23 24.97 -3.72
C LEU A 243 25.46 26.49 -3.69
N SER A 244 24.39 27.29 -3.55
CA SER A 244 24.49 28.75 -3.45
C SER A 244 24.70 29.26 -2.02
N LEU A 245 24.63 28.39 -1.02
CA LEU A 245 24.89 28.73 0.38
C LEU A 245 26.40 28.85 0.59
N ALA A 246 26.86 30.08 0.82
CA ALA A 246 28.26 30.35 1.16
C ALA A 246 28.45 30.31 2.68
N VAL A 247 28.32 29.12 3.27
CA VAL A 247 28.50 28.82 4.70
C VAL A 247 29.40 27.59 4.85
N ASP A 248 29.97 27.38 6.04
CA ASP A 248 30.96 26.31 6.27
C ASP A 248 30.33 24.91 6.24
N THR A 249 29.12 24.77 6.79
CA THR A 249 28.40 23.49 6.88
C THR A 249 26.99 23.62 6.30
N VAL A 250 26.66 22.73 5.36
CA VAL A 250 25.30 22.57 4.85
C VAL A 250 24.86 21.13 5.05
N GLN A 251 23.74 20.91 5.73
CA GLN A 251 23.17 19.58 5.93
C GLN A 251 21.69 19.57 5.57
N ARG A 252 21.33 18.65 4.68
CA ARG A 252 19.95 18.43 4.25
C ARG A 252 19.28 17.38 5.13
N LEU A 253 18.15 17.75 5.72
CA LEU A 253 17.30 16.91 6.55
C LEU A 253 16.03 16.58 5.76
N ALA A 254 15.95 15.36 5.23
CA ALA A 254 14.90 14.98 4.28
C ALA A 254 14.55 13.49 4.35
N GLY A 255 13.30 13.17 4.00
CA GLY A 255 12.81 11.81 3.77
C GLY A 255 11.99 11.72 2.48
N PRO A 256 11.50 10.51 2.13
CA PRO A 256 10.71 10.27 0.91
C PRO A 256 9.35 11.01 0.89
N ASP A 257 8.85 11.43 2.05
CA ASP A 257 7.62 12.21 2.18
C ASP A 257 7.71 13.22 3.34
N ARG A 258 6.63 13.97 3.57
CA ARG A 258 6.53 14.99 4.63
C ARG A 258 6.65 14.41 6.04
N TYR A 259 6.22 13.17 6.25
CA TYR A 259 6.24 12.52 7.56
C TYR A 259 7.65 12.04 7.88
N ALA A 260 8.31 11.40 6.92
CA ALA A 260 9.70 10.98 7.04
C ALA A 260 10.67 12.17 7.10
N THR A 261 10.37 13.28 6.42
CA THR A 261 11.15 14.53 6.54
C THR A 261 11.05 15.11 7.95
N ALA A 262 9.85 15.14 8.56
CA ALA A 262 9.70 15.54 9.95
C ALA A 262 10.50 14.63 10.90
N VAL A 263 10.52 13.31 10.66
CA VAL A 263 11.34 12.36 11.43
C VAL A 263 12.84 12.68 11.29
N ALA A 264 13.33 12.96 10.08
CA ALA A 264 14.74 13.29 9.85
C ALA A 264 15.15 14.59 10.55
N ILE A 265 14.29 15.61 10.53
CA ILE A 265 14.52 16.88 11.24
C ILE A 265 14.56 16.64 12.75
N ASN A 266 13.59 15.89 13.28
CA ASN A 266 13.50 15.61 14.72
C ASN A 266 14.62 14.70 15.22
N ALA A 267 15.10 13.76 14.41
CA ALA A 267 16.23 12.91 14.76
C ALA A 267 17.54 13.70 14.88
N HIS A 268 17.71 14.74 14.07
CA HIS A 268 18.85 15.65 14.15
C HIS A 268 18.75 16.59 15.35
N ALA A 269 17.58 17.20 15.57
CA ALA A 269 17.41 18.24 16.59
C ALA A 269 17.23 17.69 18.01
N PHE A 270 16.62 16.51 18.17
CA PHE A 270 16.23 15.98 19.48
C PHE A 270 16.85 14.59 19.71
N PRO A 271 17.98 14.51 20.43
CA PRO A 271 18.58 13.24 20.82
C PRO A 271 17.73 12.51 21.87
N THR A 272 17.08 13.26 22.76
CA THR A 272 16.15 12.78 23.78
C THR A 272 14.96 13.74 23.87
N ALA A 273 13.80 13.26 24.33
CA ALA A 273 12.65 14.10 24.65
C ALA A 273 11.67 13.32 25.54
N GLU A 274 11.23 13.91 26.65
CA GLU A 274 10.21 13.32 27.54
C GLU A 274 8.82 13.38 26.90
N ARG A 275 8.54 14.46 26.16
CA ARG A 275 7.28 14.68 25.44
C ARG A 275 7.54 14.79 23.94
N ALA A 276 6.64 14.23 23.13
CA ALA A 276 6.60 14.46 21.69
C ALA A 276 5.23 14.98 21.25
N PHE A 277 5.22 15.85 20.25
CA PHE A 277 4.02 16.44 19.71
C PHE A 277 3.69 15.90 18.33
N VAL A 278 2.40 15.81 18.00
CA VAL A 278 1.92 15.37 16.69
C VAL A 278 0.87 16.34 16.16
N ALA A 279 1.05 16.80 14.93
CA ALA A 279 0.04 17.54 14.19
C ALA A 279 -0.30 16.87 12.86
N THR A 280 -1.40 17.28 12.22
CA THR A 280 -1.73 16.78 10.88
C THR A 280 -0.72 17.26 9.84
N GLY A 281 -0.25 16.37 8.98
CA GLY A 281 0.50 16.72 7.77
C GLY A 281 -0.42 17.08 6.59
N ALA A 282 -1.73 16.84 6.71
CA ALA A 282 -2.73 17.17 5.68
C ALA A 282 -3.25 18.61 5.76
N GLY A 283 -2.90 19.34 6.84
CA GLY A 283 -3.16 20.76 7.05
C GLY A 283 -1.98 21.42 7.76
N TYR A 284 -2.11 22.70 8.14
CA TYR A 284 -1.01 23.47 8.74
C TYR A 284 -1.38 24.19 10.04
N ALA A 285 -2.65 24.59 10.22
CA ALA A 285 -2.99 25.62 11.20
C ALA A 285 -2.71 25.21 12.65
N ASP A 286 -3.09 24.00 13.06
CA ASP A 286 -2.84 23.49 14.41
C ASP A 286 -1.34 23.30 14.70
N ALA A 287 -0.55 23.00 13.66
CA ALA A 287 0.89 22.82 13.76
C ALA A 287 1.65 24.15 13.90
N LEU A 288 1.11 25.27 13.41
CA LEU A 288 1.78 26.59 13.49
C LEU A 288 1.93 27.04 14.94
N SER A 289 0.83 27.07 15.70
CA SER A 289 0.88 27.38 17.13
C SER A 289 1.55 26.25 17.91
N GLY A 290 1.30 24.99 17.52
CA GLY A 290 1.91 23.82 18.16
C GLY A 290 3.44 23.78 18.06
N ALA A 291 4.03 24.26 16.97
CA ALA A 291 5.48 24.34 16.80
C ALA A 291 6.14 25.31 17.80
N VAL A 292 5.43 26.35 18.25
CA VAL A 292 5.92 27.26 19.29
C VAL A 292 6.06 26.52 20.62
N LEU A 293 5.01 25.78 21.01
CA LEU A 293 5.02 24.97 22.23
C LEU A 293 6.11 23.88 22.17
N ALA A 294 6.18 23.16 21.04
CA ALA A 294 7.23 22.15 20.83
C ALA A 294 8.64 22.76 20.94
N GLY A 295 8.86 23.96 20.38
CA GLY A 295 10.11 24.68 20.50
C GLY A 295 10.46 25.06 21.95
N ILE A 296 9.49 25.61 22.71
CA ILE A 296 9.69 26.01 24.11
C ILE A 296 9.98 24.82 25.02
N GLU A 297 9.28 23.70 24.83
CA GLU A 297 9.49 22.47 25.60
C GLU A 297 10.71 21.66 25.14
N ASN A 298 11.49 22.18 24.17
CA ASN A 298 12.62 21.47 23.56
C ASN A 298 12.22 20.04 23.10
N ALA A 299 11.06 19.95 22.45
CA ALA A 299 10.40 18.70 22.10
C ALA A 299 10.15 18.59 20.59
N PRO A 300 10.20 17.37 20.02
CA PRO A 300 9.97 17.15 18.60
C PRO A 300 8.49 17.34 18.21
N LEU A 301 8.28 17.94 17.03
CA LEU A 301 6.97 17.99 16.37
C LEU A 301 6.96 17.04 15.17
N TYR A 302 6.22 15.93 15.29
CA TYR A 302 5.98 14.98 14.21
C TYR A 302 4.69 15.30 13.44
N LEU A 303 4.61 14.80 12.21
CA LEU A 303 3.44 14.93 11.36
C LEU A 303 2.74 13.58 11.17
N SER A 304 1.42 13.60 11.09
CA SER A 304 0.57 12.41 10.88
C SER A 304 -0.49 12.61 9.80
N GLY A 305 -0.91 11.49 9.19
CA GLY A 305 -2.19 11.47 8.47
C GLY A 305 -3.37 11.53 9.45
N PRO A 306 -4.61 11.78 8.96
CA PRO A 306 -5.79 11.92 9.82
C PRO A 306 -6.22 10.61 10.49
N THR A 307 -5.90 9.45 9.90
CA THR A 307 -6.45 8.14 10.28
C THR A 307 -5.50 7.23 11.04
N CYS A 308 -4.18 7.40 10.90
CA CYS A 308 -3.16 6.57 11.54
C CYS A 308 -1.82 7.32 11.62
N LEU A 309 -0.95 6.91 12.54
CA LEU A 309 0.41 7.45 12.65
C LEU A 309 1.32 6.80 11.61
N PRO A 310 2.08 7.57 10.80
CA PRO A 310 3.15 7.00 9.99
C PRO A 310 4.10 6.15 10.85
N ARG A 311 4.43 4.94 10.40
CA ARG A 311 5.22 3.98 11.18
C ARG A 311 6.54 4.59 11.67
N ALA A 312 7.28 5.27 10.78
CA ALA A 312 8.53 5.94 11.12
C ALA A 312 8.37 7.02 12.22
N ALA A 313 7.25 7.75 12.23
CA ALA A 313 6.98 8.73 13.29
C ALA A 313 6.68 8.04 14.62
N ARG A 314 5.91 6.94 14.60
CA ARG A 314 5.63 6.14 15.79
C ARG A 314 6.92 5.55 16.38
N GLU A 315 7.72 4.88 15.56
CA GLU A 315 9.01 4.29 15.97
C GLU A 315 9.96 5.37 16.51
N ALA A 316 10.03 6.53 15.84
CA ALA A 316 10.87 7.64 16.30
C ALA A 316 10.42 8.21 17.66
N MET A 317 9.12 8.25 17.96
CA MET A 317 8.61 8.75 19.24
C MET A 317 8.73 7.71 20.36
N LEU A 318 8.31 6.48 20.12
CA LEU A 318 8.14 5.48 21.16
C LEU A 318 9.36 4.57 21.34
N ASP A 319 10.03 4.23 20.24
CA ASP A 319 11.12 3.24 20.29
C ASP A 319 12.50 3.93 20.35
N ARG A 320 12.68 5.05 19.62
CA ARG A 320 13.94 5.82 19.62
C ARG A 320 14.06 6.79 20.79
N LEU A 321 13.01 7.59 21.03
CA LEU A 321 13.03 8.63 22.07
C LEU A 321 12.53 8.14 23.42
N ASP A 322 11.80 7.02 23.45
CA ASP A 322 11.10 6.52 24.64
C ASP A 322 10.24 7.62 25.29
N ALA A 323 9.54 8.41 24.45
CA ALA A 323 8.78 9.56 24.92
C ALA A 323 7.66 9.09 25.86
N ALA A 324 7.71 9.57 27.11
CA ALA A 324 6.75 9.26 28.15
C ALA A 324 5.36 9.86 27.87
N ARG A 325 5.31 10.98 27.14
CA ARG A 325 4.07 11.68 26.82
C ARG A 325 3.96 12.05 25.35
N ILE A 326 2.80 11.77 24.74
CA ILE A 326 2.46 12.23 23.38
C ILE A 326 1.30 13.20 23.46
N THR A 327 1.37 14.33 22.75
CA THR A 327 0.26 15.29 22.66
C THR A 327 -0.09 15.60 21.21
N LEU A 328 -1.38 15.48 20.87
CA LEU A 328 -1.93 15.81 19.57
C LEU A 328 -2.39 17.26 19.52
N PHE A 329 -2.05 17.98 18.45
CA PHE A 329 -2.64 19.28 18.12
C PHE A 329 -3.82 19.11 17.15
N GLY A 330 -4.96 19.71 17.51
CA GLY A 330 -6.19 19.69 16.70
C GLY A 330 -7.19 18.61 17.13
N GLY A 331 -8.45 18.77 16.71
CA GLY A 331 -9.57 17.91 17.12
C GLY A 331 -9.59 16.51 16.49
N THR A 332 -10.56 15.68 16.88
CA THR A 332 -10.72 14.29 16.37
C THR A 332 -11.05 14.21 14.88
N ALA A 333 -11.62 15.28 14.30
CA ALA A 333 -11.84 15.40 12.87
C ALA A 333 -10.54 15.60 12.07
N VAL A 334 -9.47 16.06 12.72
CA VAL A 334 -8.16 16.35 12.12
C VAL A 334 -7.18 15.20 12.38
N LEU A 335 -7.17 14.67 13.60
CA LEU A 335 -6.42 13.47 14.00
C LEU A 335 -7.34 12.53 14.79
N SER A 336 -7.74 11.43 14.16
CA SER A 336 -8.73 10.49 14.70
C SER A 336 -8.31 9.82 16.02
N SER A 337 -9.26 9.13 16.66
CA SER A 337 -8.99 8.30 17.84
C SER A 337 -7.94 7.21 17.58
N ARG A 338 -7.81 6.75 16.33
CA ARG A 338 -6.78 5.77 15.93
C ARG A 338 -5.37 6.35 15.97
N VAL A 339 -5.22 7.65 15.66
CA VAL A 339 -3.96 8.38 15.89
C VAL A 339 -3.72 8.55 17.40
N ALA A 340 -4.76 8.87 18.18
CA ALA A 340 -4.66 9.05 19.63
C ALA A 340 -4.31 7.76 20.38
N SER A 341 -4.69 6.59 19.87
CA SER A 341 -4.26 5.29 20.38
C SER A 341 -2.91 4.83 19.83
N LEU A 342 -2.16 5.75 19.20
CA LEU A 342 -0.81 5.56 18.69
C LEU A 342 -0.66 4.39 17.69
N GLN A 343 -1.73 4.07 16.94
CA GLN A 343 -1.69 2.99 15.96
C GLN A 343 -0.97 3.43 14.69
N ALA A 344 -0.02 2.60 14.24
CA ALA A 344 0.69 2.83 13.00
C ALA A 344 -0.21 2.63 11.76
N CYS A 345 0.11 3.35 10.68
CA CYS A 345 -0.35 3.03 9.34
C CYS A 345 0.29 1.73 8.86
N THR A 346 -0.45 0.90 8.13
CA THR A 346 0.07 -0.32 7.51
C THR A 346 0.95 0.04 6.31
N THR A 347 2.00 -0.74 6.03
CA THR A 347 2.81 -0.60 4.81
C THR A 347 2.21 -1.41 3.66
N VAL A 348 2.55 -1.12 2.40
CA VAL A 348 2.19 -1.98 1.25
C VAL A 348 2.67 -3.43 1.46
N ALA A 349 3.79 -3.63 2.17
CA ALA A 349 4.26 -4.97 2.51
C ALA A 349 3.36 -5.66 3.56
N ASP A 350 2.87 -4.92 4.56
CA ASP A 350 1.92 -5.44 5.56
C ASP A 350 0.55 -5.71 4.92
N ASP A 351 0.07 -4.84 4.04
CA ASP A 351 -1.19 -4.99 3.31
C ASP A 351 -1.11 -6.19 2.36
N ARG A 352 0.01 -6.36 1.63
CA ARG A 352 0.29 -7.56 0.83
C ARG A 352 0.36 -8.82 1.70
N ALA A 353 1.04 -8.78 2.85
CA ALA A 353 1.12 -9.92 3.75
C ALA A 353 -0.25 -10.33 4.29
N THR A 354 -1.09 -9.35 4.63
CA THR A 354 -2.48 -9.55 5.05
C THR A 354 -3.31 -10.15 3.92
N SER A 355 -3.26 -9.55 2.73
CA SER A 355 -3.97 -10.03 1.54
C SER A 355 -3.57 -11.47 1.16
N ASN A 356 -2.26 -11.80 1.25
CA ASN A 356 -1.75 -13.16 1.07
C ASN A 356 -2.34 -14.14 2.11
N ALA A 357 -2.38 -13.75 3.38
CA ALA A 357 -2.88 -14.60 4.45
C ALA A 357 -4.39 -14.86 4.33
N GLU A 358 -5.17 -13.82 4.01
CA GLU A 358 -6.62 -13.90 3.82
C GLU A 358 -7.00 -14.78 2.63
N LEU A 359 -6.40 -14.55 1.45
CA LEU A 359 -6.66 -15.35 0.26
C LEU A 359 -6.28 -16.83 0.48
N LYS A 360 -5.13 -17.08 1.11
CA LYS A 360 -4.70 -18.45 1.44
C LYS A 360 -5.70 -19.12 2.37
N ALA A 361 -6.11 -18.46 3.45
CA ALA A 361 -7.08 -19.00 4.40
C ALA A 361 -8.43 -19.32 3.73
N ALA A 362 -8.93 -18.42 2.88
CA ALA A 362 -10.18 -18.61 2.15
C ALA A 362 -10.12 -19.80 1.17
N LEU A 363 -9.02 -19.93 0.42
CA LEU A 363 -8.81 -21.06 -0.49
C LEU A 363 -8.69 -22.38 0.29
N GLU A 364 -7.90 -22.44 1.35
CA GLU A 364 -7.75 -23.63 2.20
C GLU A 364 -9.09 -24.04 2.84
N GLN A 365 -9.88 -23.06 3.29
CA GLN A 365 -11.22 -23.32 3.81
C GLN A 365 -12.12 -23.93 2.74
N ARG A 366 -12.07 -23.41 1.51
CA ARG A 366 -12.92 -23.94 0.44
C ARG A 366 -12.49 -25.34 0.02
N LEU A 367 -11.19 -25.57 -0.13
CA LEU A 367 -10.62 -26.87 -0.50
C LEU A 367 -11.06 -28.01 0.44
N ARG A 368 -11.21 -27.77 1.74
CA ARG A 368 -11.70 -28.78 2.71
C ARG A 368 -13.10 -29.31 2.39
N THR A 369 -13.89 -28.57 1.61
CA THR A 369 -15.30 -28.92 1.29
C THR A 369 -15.47 -29.51 -0.10
N LEU A 370 -14.43 -29.50 -0.94
CA LEU A 370 -14.53 -29.92 -2.34
C LEU A 370 -14.17 -31.40 -2.49
N PRO A 371 -14.87 -32.15 -3.37
CA PRO A 371 -14.46 -33.51 -3.72
C PRO A 371 -13.21 -33.49 -4.60
N GLY A 372 -12.31 -34.46 -4.35
CA GLY A 372 -11.04 -34.63 -5.04
C GLY A 372 -9.88 -33.82 -4.46
N THR A 373 -8.74 -33.89 -5.12
CA THR A 373 -7.52 -33.17 -4.70
C THR A 373 -7.20 -32.06 -5.69
N TYR A 374 -6.91 -30.86 -5.20
CA TYR A 374 -6.56 -29.70 -6.03
C TYR A 374 -5.22 -29.12 -5.63
N SER A 375 -4.46 -28.64 -6.61
CA SER A 375 -3.44 -27.62 -6.43
C SER A 375 -3.97 -26.30 -6.97
N VAL A 376 -3.64 -25.19 -6.31
CA VAL A 376 -4.07 -23.84 -6.70
C VAL A 376 -2.91 -22.87 -6.54
N SER A 377 -2.66 -22.05 -7.55
CA SER A 377 -1.75 -20.91 -7.44
C SER A 377 -2.43 -19.66 -8.00
N VAL A 378 -2.34 -18.54 -7.29
CA VAL A 378 -2.88 -17.23 -7.66
C VAL A 378 -1.78 -16.19 -7.59
N ARG A 379 -1.67 -15.33 -8.60
CA ARG A 379 -0.70 -14.23 -8.69
C ARG A 379 -1.37 -12.98 -9.21
N GLU A 380 -1.54 -11.99 -8.35
CA GLU A 380 -1.91 -10.64 -8.72
C GLU A 380 -0.80 -10.03 -9.57
N VAL A 381 -1.18 -9.46 -10.72
CA VAL A 381 -0.24 -8.88 -11.68
C VAL A 381 0.00 -7.40 -11.37
N GLU A 382 -1.06 -6.72 -10.95
CA GLU A 382 -1.06 -5.33 -10.51
C GLU A 382 -1.39 -5.25 -9.01
N GLY A 383 -1.65 -4.06 -8.46
CA GLY A 383 -2.09 -3.93 -7.07
C GLY A 383 -1.02 -4.29 -6.02
N LEU A 384 -1.41 -5.06 -5.00
CA LEU A 384 -0.54 -5.41 -3.87
C LEU A 384 0.49 -6.49 -4.21
N GLN A 385 0.42 -7.09 -5.40
CA GLN A 385 1.22 -8.25 -5.81
C GLN A 385 0.99 -9.46 -4.88
N THR A 386 -0.27 -9.69 -4.49
CA THR A 386 -0.69 -10.86 -3.73
C THR A 386 -0.37 -12.15 -4.50
N SER A 387 0.28 -13.09 -3.83
CA SER A 387 0.73 -14.35 -4.42
C SER A 387 0.55 -15.50 -3.43
N VAL A 388 -0.35 -16.44 -3.77
CA VAL A 388 -0.67 -17.62 -2.95
C VAL A 388 -0.42 -18.90 -3.74
N SER A 389 0.15 -19.91 -3.09
CA SER A 389 0.38 -21.24 -3.63
C SER A 389 -0.03 -22.31 -2.62
N ILE A 390 -0.97 -23.17 -3.00
CA ILE A 390 -1.44 -24.32 -2.21
C ILE A 390 -1.15 -25.58 -3.01
N SER A 391 -0.20 -26.38 -2.52
CA SER A 391 0.34 -27.55 -3.22
C SER A 391 0.83 -27.22 -4.64
N GLY A 392 1.26 -25.98 -4.90
CA GLY A 392 1.53 -25.49 -6.25
C GLY A 392 2.84 -25.94 -6.88
N THR A 393 3.72 -26.57 -6.10
CA THR A 393 4.93 -27.25 -6.59
C THR A 393 4.68 -28.70 -6.98
N ARG A 394 3.48 -29.25 -6.71
CA ARG A 394 3.13 -30.65 -7.01
C ARG A 394 3.06 -30.87 -8.51
N ARG A 395 3.97 -31.70 -9.01
CA ARG A 395 4.00 -32.21 -10.39
C ARG A 395 2.83 -33.16 -10.61
N GLN A 396 1.98 -32.86 -11.58
CA GLN A 396 0.83 -33.70 -11.95
C GLN A 396 0.43 -33.52 -13.42
N GLU A 397 -0.46 -34.39 -13.91
CA GLU A 397 -1.01 -34.31 -15.27
C GLU A 397 -1.82 -33.01 -15.45
N PRO A 398 -1.34 -32.07 -16.29
CA PRO A 398 -2.00 -30.77 -16.51
C PRO A 398 -3.23 -30.87 -17.42
N VAL A 399 -3.48 -32.03 -18.02
CA VAL A 399 -4.49 -32.21 -19.06
C VAL A 399 -4.20 -31.24 -20.22
N SER A 400 -5.16 -30.39 -20.59
CA SER A 400 -5.02 -29.51 -21.74
C SER A 400 -4.46 -28.13 -21.40
N VAL A 401 -4.20 -27.82 -20.13
CA VAL A 401 -3.63 -26.50 -19.78
C VAL A 401 -2.13 -26.40 -20.14
N ILE A 402 -1.46 -27.54 -20.36
CA ILE A 402 -0.10 -27.61 -20.92
C ILE A 402 0.04 -26.92 -22.29
N LYS A 403 -1.06 -26.83 -23.05
CA LYS A 403 -1.10 -26.17 -24.36
C LYS A 403 -0.70 -24.70 -24.29
N LEU A 404 -0.82 -24.07 -23.12
CA LEU A 404 -0.31 -22.72 -22.86
C LEU A 404 1.20 -22.63 -23.11
N PHE A 405 1.98 -23.60 -22.63
CA PHE A 405 3.43 -23.62 -22.83
C PHE A 405 3.83 -23.85 -24.28
N VAL A 406 3.08 -24.69 -25.01
CA VAL A 406 3.31 -24.91 -26.44
C VAL A 406 2.98 -23.66 -27.25
N ALA A 407 1.86 -22.98 -26.94
CA ALA A 407 1.52 -21.73 -27.60
C ALA A 407 2.59 -20.65 -27.35
N TYR A 408 3.04 -20.50 -26.11
CA TYR A 408 4.16 -19.63 -25.76
C TYR A 408 5.42 -19.95 -26.60
N ALA A 409 5.88 -21.20 -26.58
CA ALA A 409 7.12 -21.58 -27.28
C ALA A 409 7.02 -21.45 -28.82
N VAL A 410 5.84 -21.63 -29.40
CA VAL A 410 5.62 -21.45 -30.85
C VAL A 410 5.60 -19.97 -31.20
N LEU A 411 4.90 -19.13 -30.42
CA LEU A 411 4.85 -17.69 -30.65
C LEU A 411 6.21 -17.02 -30.41
N ASP A 412 6.96 -17.45 -29.41
CA ASP A 412 8.34 -16.98 -29.18
C ASP A 412 9.26 -17.29 -30.38
N ARG A 413 9.02 -18.40 -31.08
CA ARG A 413 9.72 -18.70 -32.36
C ARG A 413 9.23 -17.85 -33.52
N VAL A 414 7.97 -17.44 -33.52
CA VAL A 414 7.46 -16.47 -34.50
C VAL A 414 8.12 -15.11 -34.29
N ASP A 415 8.20 -14.65 -33.04
CA ASP A 415 8.84 -13.38 -32.68
C ASP A 415 10.35 -13.34 -32.98
N ARG A 416 10.99 -14.52 -33.02
CA ARG A 416 12.42 -14.69 -33.37
C ARG A 416 12.65 -15.05 -34.83
N ASP A 417 11.62 -14.95 -35.69
CA ASP A 417 11.66 -15.28 -37.11
C ASP A 417 12.11 -16.74 -37.42
N LEU A 418 11.98 -17.65 -36.46
CA LEU A 418 12.28 -19.08 -36.62
C LEU A 418 11.09 -19.86 -37.20
N LEU A 419 9.89 -19.29 -37.06
CA LEU A 419 8.64 -19.76 -37.65
C LEU A 419 7.84 -18.56 -38.15
N SER A 420 6.86 -18.81 -39.03
CA SER A 420 5.84 -17.82 -39.38
C SER A 420 4.46 -18.38 -39.04
N LEU A 421 3.47 -17.51 -38.86
CA LEU A 421 2.07 -17.92 -38.68
C LEU A 421 1.53 -18.76 -39.86
N SER A 422 2.07 -18.54 -41.07
CA SER A 422 1.76 -19.30 -42.28
C SER A 422 2.51 -20.63 -42.40
N THR A 423 3.53 -20.89 -41.57
CA THR A 423 4.35 -22.11 -41.69
C THR A 423 3.47 -23.36 -41.60
N PRO A 424 3.51 -24.26 -42.59
CA PRO A 424 2.72 -25.48 -42.55
C PRO A 424 3.31 -26.44 -41.51
N THR A 425 2.45 -27.03 -40.69
CA THR A 425 2.81 -28.20 -39.88
C THR A 425 2.87 -29.46 -40.76
N ARG A 426 3.29 -30.60 -40.18
CA ARG A 426 3.35 -31.89 -40.88
C ARG A 426 2.02 -32.31 -41.51
N SER A 427 0.90 -31.88 -40.95
CA SER A 427 -0.45 -32.18 -41.47
C SER A 427 -0.90 -31.23 -42.59
N GLY A 428 -0.08 -30.25 -42.97
CA GLY A 428 -0.41 -29.19 -43.92
C GLY A 428 -1.22 -28.02 -43.33
N VAL A 429 -1.64 -28.12 -42.07
CA VAL A 429 -2.32 -27.02 -41.38
C VAL A 429 -1.29 -26.00 -40.91
N SER A 430 -1.50 -24.71 -41.20
CA SER A 430 -0.62 -23.61 -40.79
C SER A 430 -0.49 -23.48 -39.26
N VAL A 431 0.64 -22.98 -38.76
CA VAL A 431 0.87 -22.63 -37.35
C VAL A 431 -0.29 -21.82 -36.76
N GLN A 432 -0.78 -20.78 -37.45
CA GLN A 432 -1.88 -19.94 -36.99
C GLN A 432 -3.16 -20.74 -36.71
N ASN A 433 -3.58 -21.55 -37.68
CA ASN A 433 -4.76 -22.41 -37.54
C ASN A 433 -4.57 -23.48 -36.46
N CYS A 434 -3.36 -24.03 -36.30
CA CYS A 434 -3.06 -24.97 -35.24
C CYS A 434 -3.10 -24.32 -33.85
N LEU A 435 -2.51 -23.13 -33.67
CA LEU A 435 -2.57 -22.37 -32.43
C LEU A 435 -4.03 -22.08 -32.05
N ARG A 436 -4.81 -21.58 -33.01
CA ARG A 436 -6.23 -21.28 -32.81
C ARG A 436 -7.03 -22.52 -32.40
N ALA A 437 -6.92 -23.63 -33.12
CA ALA A 437 -7.65 -24.85 -32.79
C ALA A 437 -7.21 -25.46 -31.45
N MET A 438 -5.90 -25.45 -31.17
CA MET A 438 -5.31 -25.93 -29.92
C MET A 438 -5.81 -25.14 -28.70
N ILE A 439 -6.00 -23.82 -28.82
CA ILE A 439 -6.49 -22.99 -27.71
C ILE A 439 -8.02 -22.99 -27.65
N HIS A 440 -8.70 -22.63 -28.75
CA HIS A 440 -10.15 -22.39 -28.75
C HIS A 440 -10.99 -23.63 -28.42
N VAL A 441 -10.60 -24.77 -29.00
CA VAL A 441 -11.34 -26.03 -28.91
C VAL A 441 -10.43 -27.17 -28.44
N SER A 442 -9.32 -26.83 -27.77
CA SER A 442 -8.41 -27.79 -27.16
C SER A 442 -7.99 -28.94 -28.08
N ASP A 443 -7.83 -28.68 -29.38
CA ASP A 443 -7.54 -29.72 -30.37
C ASP A 443 -6.21 -30.43 -30.04
N ASN A 444 -6.24 -31.77 -29.97
CA ASN A 444 -5.07 -32.57 -29.66
C ASN A 444 -4.17 -32.82 -30.88
N TYR A 445 -4.73 -32.82 -32.09
CA TYR A 445 -3.96 -33.04 -33.32
C TYR A 445 -3.06 -31.85 -33.61
N CYS A 446 -3.61 -30.64 -33.58
CA CYS A 446 -2.87 -29.39 -33.70
C CYS A 446 -1.85 -29.22 -32.56
N HIS A 447 -2.17 -29.68 -31.35
CA HIS A 447 -1.19 -29.71 -30.26
C HIS A 447 0.05 -30.54 -30.62
N TRP A 448 -0.16 -31.78 -31.09
CA TRP A 448 0.95 -32.66 -31.46
C TRP A 448 1.66 -32.19 -32.73
N ASP A 449 0.94 -31.67 -33.72
CA ASP A 449 1.54 -31.08 -34.92
C ASP A 449 2.49 -29.93 -34.55
N LEU A 450 2.15 -29.10 -33.54
CA LEU A 450 3.01 -28.02 -33.05
C LEU A 450 4.16 -28.52 -32.15
N VAL A 451 3.91 -29.52 -31.31
CA VAL A 451 4.96 -30.15 -30.49
C VAL A 451 6.01 -30.83 -31.38
N ASP A 452 5.58 -31.51 -32.46
CA ASP A 452 6.48 -32.13 -33.43
C ASP A 452 7.23 -31.08 -34.25
N LEU A 453 6.58 -29.96 -34.60
CA LEU A 453 7.21 -28.84 -35.31
C LEU A 453 8.36 -28.23 -34.50
N VAL A 454 8.21 -28.10 -33.17
CA VAL A 454 9.24 -27.53 -32.30
C VAL A 454 10.25 -28.58 -31.82
N GLY A 455 9.78 -29.78 -31.52
CA GLY A 455 10.53 -30.86 -30.88
C GLY A 455 10.45 -30.81 -29.36
N LYS A 456 10.10 -31.94 -28.73
CA LYS A 456 9.95 -32.09 -27.27
C LYS A 456 11.18 -31.64 -26.47
N GLN A 457 12.38 -31.99 -26.93
CA GLN A 457 13.61 -31.57 -26.23
C GLN A 457 13.80 -30.05 -26.28
N ASN A 458 13.50 -29.41 -27.40
CA ASN A 458 13.59 -27.97 -27.54
C ASN A 458 12.57 -27.25 -26.66
N LEU A 459 11.35 -27.80 -26.55
CA LEU A 459 10.34 -27.31 -25.61
C LEU A 459 10.85 -27.40 -24.16
N ASN A 460 11.31 -28.58 -23.73
CA ASN A 460 11.81 -28.78 -22.37
C ASN A 460 13.00 -27.87 -22.05
N ASN A 461 13.97 -27.75 -22.97
CA ASN A 461 15.13 -26.86 -22.82
C ASN A 461 14.70 -25.40 -22.62
N GLN A 462 13.74 -24.93 -23.42
CA GLN A 462 13.20 -23.58 -23.30
C GLN A 462 12.47 -23.40 -21.96
N PHE A 463 11.58 -24.33 -21.59
CA PHE A 463 10.84 -24.25 -20.33
C PHE A 463 11.79 -24.13 -19.13
N TRP A 464 12.87 -24.92 -19.11
CA TRP A 464 13.85 -24.86 -18.03
C TRP A 464 14.67 -23.56 -18.02
N SER A 465 15.10 -23.10 -19.20
CA SER A 465 15.80 -21.83 -19.37
C SER A 465 14.97 -20.65 -18.87
N ASP A 466 13.66 -20.67 -19.16
CA ASP A 466 12.75 -19.59 -18.84
C ASP A 466 12.17 -19.68 -17.41
N GLY A 467 12.60 -20.68 -16.63
CA GLY A 467 12.27 -20.83 -15.20
C GLY A 467 11.11 -21.77 -14.88
N TYR A 468 10.47 -22.38 -15.88
CA TYR A 468 9.37 -23.35 -15.74
C TYR A 468 9.89 -24.77 -15.49
N ARG A 469 10.73 -24.92 -14.46
CA ARG A 469 11.54 -26.12 -14.21
C ARG A 469 10.76 -27.37 -13.85
N ARG A 470 9.45 -27.25 -13.56
CA ARG A 470 8.59 -28.39 -13.18
C ARG A 470 7.63 -28.79 -14.30
N THR A 471 7.70 -28.11 -15.44
CA THR A 471 6.94 -28.38 -16.65
C THR A 471 7.79 -29.12 -17.66
N VAL A 472 7.33 -30.29 -18.11
CA VAL A 472 8.11 -31.16 -18.98
C VAL A 472 7.21 -32.10 -19.80
N TYR A 473 7.65 -32.38 -21.03
CA TYR A 473 7.22 -33.52 -21.83
C TYR A 473 8.19 -34.67 -21.61
N ASP A 474 7.77 -35.66 -20.82
CA ASP A 474 8.50 -36.89 -20.53
C ASP A 474 8.17 -38.00 -21.58
N GLY A 475 9.10 -38.93 -21.79
CA GLY A 475 8.91 -40.08 -22.68
C GLY A 475 8.12 -41.22 -22.01
N TYR A 476 7.12 -41.75 -22.72
CA TYR A 476 6.33 -42.98 -22.49
C TYR A 476 5.24 -42.95 -21.40
N SER A 477 3.97 -43.21 -21.79
CA SER A 477 2.78 -43.30 -20.91
C SER A 477 2.47 -44.70 -20.39
N GLY A 478 3.25 -45.72 -20.74
CA GLY A 478 3.07 -47.09 -20.23
C GLY A 478 1.76 -47.80 -20.66
N SER A 479 0.85 -47.13 -21.39
CA SER A 479 -0.52 -47.61 -21.63
C SER A 479 -0.81 -48.01 -23.09
N GLY A 480 0.21 -48.12 -23.94
CA GLY A 480 0.04 -48.54 -25.34
C GLY A 480 -0.69 -47.52 -26.23
N VAL A 481 -1.08 -46.35 -25.71
CA VAL A 481 -1.56 -45.21 -26.49
C VAL A 481 -0.44 -44.18 -26.58
N TYR A 482 -0.06 -43.81 -27.81
CA TYR A 482 1.00 -42.86 -28.15
C TYR A 482 0.68 -41.43 -27.68
N TYR A 483 0.68 -41.19 -26.37
CA TYR A 483 0.70 -39.88 -25.74
C TYR A 483 1.95 -39.86 -24.84
N PRO A 484 2.98 -39.04 -25.10
CA PRO A 484 4.08 -38.89 -24.15
C PRO A 484 3.55 -38.35 -22.83
N ALA A 485 4.13 -38.81 -21.71
CA ALA A 485 3.78 -38.34 -20.38
C ALA A 485 4.08 -36.84 -20.30
N LYS A 486 3.17 -36.05 -19.74
CA LYS A 486 3.35 -34.60 -19.60
C LYS A 486 3.00 -34.20 -18.19
N VAL A 487 3.79 -33.30 -17.63
CA VAL A 487 3.70 -32.93 -16.23
C VAL A 487 3.92 -31.44 -16.11
N SER A 488 3.14 -30.77 -15.26
CA SER A 488 3.32 -29.37 -14.92
C SER A 488 2.83 -29.12 -13.50
N THR A 489 2.84 -27.86 -13.07
CA THR A 489 2.41 -27.42 -11.74
C THR A 489 1.62 -26.12 -11.84
N THR A 490 0.79 -25.80 -10.84
CA THR A 490 0.07 -24.52 -10.84
C THR A 490 1.01 -23.33 -10.67
N ASP A 491 2.17 -23.49 -10.00
CA ASP A 491 3.16 -22.41 -9.88
C ASP A 491 3.77 -22.03 -11.22
N ASP A 492 4.13 -23.02 -12.07
CA ASP A 492 4.69 -22.75 -13.40
C ASP A 492 3.61 -22.16 -14.32
N LEU A 493 2.37 -22.66 -14.27
CA LEU A 493 1.25 -22.14 -15.06
C LEU A 493 0.89 -20.71 -14.68
N ALA A 494 0.75 -20.41 -13.38
CA ALA A 494 0.46 -19.07 -12.90
C ALA A 494 1.64 -18.12 -13.19
N LEU A 495 2.89 -18.60 -13.15
CA LEU A 495 4.07 -17.82 -13.58
C LEU A 495 3.99 -17.45 -15.06
N LEU A 496 3.70 -18.43 -15.92
CA LEU A 496 3.61 -18.20 -17.36
C LEU A 496 2.55 -17.13 -17.66
N LEU A 497 1.36 -17.29 -17.08
CA LEU A 497 0.25 -16.37 -17.31
C LEU A 497 0.52 -14.97 -16.73
N SER A 498 1.11 -14.85 -15.54
CA SER A 498 1.44 -13.53 -14.97
C SER A 498 2.56 -12.82 -15.73
N ARG A 499 3.48 -13.56 -16.35
CA ARG A 499 4.53 -12.98 -17.21
C ARG A 499 3.99 -12.61 -18.59
N LEU A 500 3.07 -13.41 -19.14
CA LEU A 500 2.34 -13.09 -20.36
C LEU A 500 1.54 -11.80 -20.20
N ASP A 501 0.81 -11.66 -19.09
CA ASP A 501 0.01 -10.47 -18.78
C ASP A 501 0.85 -9.18 -18.69
N ARG A 502 2.06 -9.30 -18.15
CA ARG A 502 3.03 -8.18 -18.04
C ARG A 502 3.79 -7.89 -19.33
N GLY A 503 3.55 -8.64 -20.41
CA GLY A 503 4.28 -8.48 -21.68
C GLY A 503 5.76 -8.87 -21.58
N GLU A 504 6.15 -9.77 -20.67
CA GLU A 504 7.55 -10.14 -20.42
C GLU A 504 8.02 -11.34 -21.26
N LEU A 505 7.14 -11.94 -22.07
CA LEU A 505 7.40 -13.22 -22.75
C LEU A 505 7.49 -13.12 -24.26
N LEU A 506 6.67 -12.29 -24.87
CA LEU A 506 6.42 -12.25 -26.31
C LEU A 506 6.35 -10.80 -26.78
N SER A 507 6.45 -10.57 -28.09
CA SER A 507 6.12 -9.28 -28.71
C SER A 507 4.69 -8.83 -28.33
N PRO A 508 4.39 -7.53 -28.38
CA PRO A 508 3.03 -7.05 -28.18
C PRO A 508 2.00 -7.74 -29.11
N GLU A 509 2.36 -7.97 -30.37
CA GLU A 509 1.51 -8.61 -31.37
C GLU A 509 1.24 -10.08 -31.03
N SER A 510 2.27 -10.84 -30.65
CA SER A 510 2.13 -12.23 -30.24
C SER A 510 1.41 -12.36 -28.89
N THR A 511 1.62 -11.41 -27.97
CA THR A 511 0.91 -11.34 -26.69
C THR A 511 -0.59 -11.11 -26.91
N ASP A 512 -0.96 -10.13 -27.72
CA ASP A 512 -2.35 -9.83 -28.06
C ASP A 512 -3.03 -11.02 -28.76
N LEU A 513 -2.34 -11.64 -29.72
CA LEU A 513 -2.83 -12.85 -30.40
C LEU A 513 -3.07 -13.98 -29.39
N PHE A 514 -2.15 -14.20 -28.45
CA PHE A 514 -2.27 -15.27 -27.46
C PHE A 514 -3.43 -15.01 -26.49
N ILE A 515 -3.51 -13.81 -25.92
CA ILE A 515 -4.58 -13.42 -25.00
C ILE A 515 -5.93 -13.48 -25.71
N THR A 516 -6.04 -12.96 -26.93
CA THR A 516 -7.27 -13.03 -27.74
C THR A 516 -7.74 -14.46 -27.94
N MET A 517 -6.84 -15.41 -28.24
CA MET A 517 -7.23 -16.82 -28.37
C MET A 517 -7.75 -17.41 -27.06
N LEU A 518 -7.20 -17.01 -25.91
CA LEU A 518 -7.62 -17.46 -24.59
C LEU A 518 -8.96 -16.84 -24.15
N GLU A 519 -9.18 -15.57 -24.45
CA GLU A 519 -10.45 -14.90 -24.17
C GLU A 519 -11.58 -15.46 -25.03
N THR A 520 -11.26 -15.82 -26.28
CA THR A 520 -12.24 -16.32 -27.26
C THR A 520 -12.32 -17.84 -27.36
N GLN A 521 -11.79 -18.58 -26.38
CA GLN A 521 -11.99 -20.04 -26.33
C GLN A 521 -13.46 -20.42 -26.01
N LEU A 522 -13.89 -21.62 -26.43
CA LEU A 522 -15.30 -22.01 -26.40
C LEU A 522 -15.81 -22.51 -25.03
N TRP A 523 -14.94 -23.07 -24.18
CA TRP A 523 -15.38 -23.78 -22.97
C TRP A 523 -15.11 -23.01 -21.69
N ARG A 524 -16.18 -22.45 -21.14
CA ARG A 524 -16.11 -21.41 -20.10
C ARG A 524 -16.77 -21.78 -18.78
N SER A 525 -17.14 -23.05 -18.62
CA SER A 525 -17.88 -23.55 -17.46
C SER A 525 -17.09 -23.63 -16.15
N LYS A 526 -15.79 -23.30 -16.13
CA LYS A 526 -14.89 -23.35 -14.96
C LYS A 526 -14.51 -21.96 -14.48
N LEU A 527 -13.26 -21.51 -14.59
CA LEU A 527 -12.83 -20.20 -14.07
C LEU A 527 -13.69 -19.04 -14.59
N PRO A 528 -14.04 -18.96 -15.89
CA PRO A 528 -14.88 -17.87 -16.37
C PRO A 528 -16.29 -17.86 -15.75
N ALA A 529 -16.86 -19.03 -15.44
CA ALA A 529 -18.14 -19.13 -14.73
C ALA A 529 -17.98 -18.91 -13.20
N GLY A 530 -16.76 -18.72 -12.71
CA GLY A 530 -16.47 -18.44 -11.30
C GLY A 530 -16.53 -16.96 -10.94
N VAL A 531 -16.53 -16.07 -11.94
CA VAL A 531 -16.41 -14.61 -11.76
C VAL A 531 -17.74 -13.89 -12.07
N GLU A 532 -17.75 -12.58 -11.89
CA GLU A 532 -18.89 -11.74 -12.22
C GLU A 532 -19.17 -11.70 -13.73
N ALA A 533 -20.44 -11.52 -14.09
CA ALA A 533 -20.85 -11.40 -15.48
C ALA A 533 -20.18 -10.19 -16.14
N GLY A 534 -19.58 -10.41 -17.31
CA GLY A 534 -18.87 -9.37 -18.06
C GLY A 534 -17.38 -9.24 -17.74
N THR A 535 -16.85 -9.95 -16.73
CA THR A 535 -15.40 -9.96 -16.46
C THR A 535 -14.63 -10.70 -17.57
N PRO A 536 -13.66 -10.07 -18.25
CA PRO A 536 -12.77 -10.75 -19.19
C PRO A 536 -11.92 -11.83 -18.49
N VAL A 537 -11.88 -13.02 -19.08
CA VAL A 537 -11.04 -14.13 -18.58
C VAL A 537 -10.30 -14.80 -19.74
N ALA A 538 -8.99 -14.66 -19.80
CA ALA A 538 -8.14 -15.33 -20.77
C ALA A 538 -7.73 -16.70 -20.22
N ASN A 539 -8.53 -17.76 -20.44
CA ASN A 539 -8.26 -19.09 -19.86
C ASN A 539 -7.95 -20.18 -20.89
N LYS A 540 -7.32 -21.25 -20.40
CA LYS A 540 -7.25 -22.56 -21.02
C LYS A 540 -7.78 -23.61 -20.07
N THR A 541 -8.82 -24.33 -20.49
CA THR A 541 -9.45 -25.40 -19.71
C THR A 541 -9.01 -26.80 -20.16
N GLY A 542 -9.11 -27.79 -19.27
CA GLY A 542 -8.86 -29.20 -19.59
C GLY A 542 -9.61 -30.17 -18.67
N SER A 543 -10.12 -31.25 -19.25
CA SER A 543 -10.79 -32.34 -18.54
C SER A 543 -10.36 -33.68 -19.16
N ALA A 544 -10.03 -34.67 -18.34
CA ALA A 544 -9.64 -35.99 -18.82
C ALA A 544 -9.91 -37.08 -17.78
N TRP A 545 -10.22 -38.29 -18.24
CA TRP A 545 -10.23 -39.49 -17.42
C TRP A 545 -8.86 -40.17 -17.44
N SER A 546 -8.44 -40.71 -16.30
CA SER A 546 -7.37 -41.70 -16.26
C SER A 546 -7.66 -42.76 -15.19
N ALA A 547 -6.77 -43.74 -15.03
CA ALA A 547 -6.86 -44.73 -13.95
C ALA A 547 -6.90 -44.10 -12.54
N ALA A 548 -6.39 -42.87 -12.39
CA ALA A 548 -6.43 -42.10 -11.14
C ALA A 548 -7.72 -41.26 -10.97
N GLY A 549 -8.73 -41.49 -11.81
CA GLY A 549 -10.02 -40.81 -11.79
C GLY A 549 -10.11 -39.61 -12.74
N TRP A 550 -11.09 -38.75 -12.49
CA TRP A 550 -11.37 -37.58 -13.32
C TRP A 550 -10.45 -36.40 -12.94
N PHE A 551 -9.83 -35.81 -13.95
CA PHE A 551 -8.98 -34.63 -13.84
C PHE A 551 -9.76 -33.41 -14.34
N GLN A 552 -9.70 -32.34 -13.56
CA GLN A 552 -10.36 -31.07 -13.87
C GLN A 552 -9.38 -29.94 -13.65
N SER A 553 -8.97 -29.32 -14.76
CA SER A 553 -7.97 -28.26 -14.76
C SER A 553 -8.47 -27.04 -15.50
N ASP A 554 -8.02 -25.87 -15.06
CA ASP A 554 -8.20 -24.60 -15.76
C ASP A 554 -7.11 -23.63 -15.29
N ALA A 555 -6.62 -22.80 -16.19
CA ALA A 555 -5.65 -21.77 -15.88
C ALA A 555 -5.92 -20.55 -16.75
N GLY A 556 -5.91 -19.36 -16.18
CA GLY A 556 -6.17 -18.15 -16.95
C GLY A 556 -5.81 -16.87 -16.23
N ILE A 557 -5.92 -15.77 -16.96
CA ILE A 557 -5.82 -14.41 -16.44
C ILE A 557 -7.22 -13.85 -16.31
N VAL A 558 -7.56 -13.31 -15.15
CA VAL A 558 -8.81 -12.60 -14.91
C VAL A 558 -8.48 -11.12 -14.87
N THR A 559 -9.19 -10.32 -15.67
CA THR A 559 -9.03 -8.87 -15.69
C THR A 559 -10.27 -8.24 -15.09
N SER A 560 -10.08 -7.46 -14.04
CA SER A 560 -11.17 -6.87 -13.26
C SER A 560 -10.89 -5.39 -12.98
N PRO A 561 -11.89 -4.61 -12.53
CA PRO A 561 -11.67 -3.21 -12.17
C PRO A 561 -10.62 -3.00 -11.07
N ALA A 562 -10.41 -4.00 -10.20
CA ALA A 562 -9.37 -3.97 -9.16
C ALA A 562 -7.95 -4.30 -9.67
N GLY A 563 -7.81 -4.70 -10.94
CA GLY A 563 -6.56 -5.16 -11.54
C GLY A 563 -6.67 -6.58 -12.10
N SER A 564 -5.59 -7.02 -12.74
CA SER A 564 -5.48 -8.38 -13.30
C SER A 564 -4.78 -9.36 -12.35
N TYR A 565 -5.20 -10.62 -12.39
CA TYR A 565 -4.49 -11.70 -11.70
C TYR A 565 -4.50 -13.00 -12.52
N ALA A 566 -3.41 -13.75 -12.44
CA ALA A 566 -3.30 -15.09 -12.98
C ALA A 566 -3.73 -16.12 -11.93
N ILE A 567 -4.50 -17.13 -12.34
CA ILE A 567 -4.89 -18.26 -11.50
C ILE A 567 -4.70 -19.56 -12.27
N ALA A 568 -4.15 -20.57 -11.61
CA ALA A 568 -4.06 -21.93 -12.12
C ALA A 568 -4.62 -22.91 -11.10
N VAL A 569 -5.51 -23.79 -11.56
CA VAL A 569 -6.12 -24.87 -10.77
C VAL A 569 -5.91 -26.19 -11.50
N LEU A 570 -5.32 -27.16 -10.81
CA LEU A 570 -5.14 -28.51 -11.30
C LEU A 570 -5.79 -29.48 -10.32
N GLY A 571 -6.87 -30.14 -10.74
CA GLY A 571 -7.64 -31.08 -9.95
C GLY A 571 -7.50 -32.54 -10.41
N SER A 572 -7.48 -33.47 -9.47
CA SER A 572 -7.40 -34.93 -9.69
C SER A 572 -8.26 -35.69 -8.67
N GLY A 573 -8.37 -37.02 -8.81
CA GLY A 573 -8.95 -37.88 -7.77
C GLY A 573 -10.42 -37.60 -7.44
N GLY A 574 -11.23 -37.23 -8.46
CA GLY A 574 -12.63 -36.86 -8.26
C GLY A 574 -12.90 -35.35 -8.25
N ALA A 575 -11.93 -34.56 -8.70
CA ALA A 575 -12.12 -33.13 -8.90
C ALA A 575 -13.27 -32.84 -9.88
N THR A 576 -14.00 -31.74 -9.64
CA THR A 576 -15.23 -31.39 -10.37
C THR A 576 -15.11 -30.04 -11.07
N VAL A 577 -15.91 -29.83 -12.12
CA VAL A 577 -16.06 -28.52 -12.78
C VAL A 577 -16.52 -27.46 -11.79
N ALA A 578 -17.47 -27.81 -10.91
CA ALA A 578 -17.96 -26.93 -9.85
C ALA A 578 -16.84 -26.54 -8.86
N GLY A 579 -15.96 -27.49 -8.48
CA GLY A 579 -14.83 -27.21 -7.61
C GLY A 579 -13.83 -26.21 -8.21
N VAL A 580 -13.45 -26.38 -9.48
CA VAL A 580 -12.57 -25.41 -10.16
C VAL A 580 -13.21 -24.03 -10.26
N ARG A 581 -14.50 -23.99 -10.65
CA ARG A 581 -15.29 -22.76 -10.72
C ARG A 581 -15.34 -22.03 -9.38
N GLU A 582 -15.48 -22.79 -8.31
CA GLU A 582 -15.60 -22.26 -6.96
C GLU A 582 -14.29 -21.71 -6.40
N LEU A 583 -13.16 -22.33 -6.72
CA LEU A 583 -11.84 -21.77 -6.42
C LEU A 583 -11.58 -20.46 -7.20
N GLY A 584 -12.05 -20.40 -8.45
CA GLY A 584 -12.08 -19.15 -9.22
C GLY A 584 -12.89 -18.04 -8.56
N ARG A 585 -14.07 -18.39 -7.99
CA ARG A 585 -14.91 -17.46 -7.22
C ARG A 585 -14.20 -16.90 -5.99
N VAL A 586 -13.58 -17.76 -5.19
CA VAL A 586 -12.86 -17.34 -3.98
C VAL A 586 -11.75 -16.34 -4.33
N ALA A 587 -10.97 -16.61 -5.38
CA ALA A 587 -9.94 -15.68 -5.82
C ALA A 587 -10.52 -14.36 -6.34
N TYR A 588 -11.62 -14.39 -7.09
CA TYR A 588 -12.28 -13.18 -7.59
C TYR A 588 -12.79 -12.29 -6.45
N GLU A 589 -13.51 -12.88 -5.49
CA GLU A 589 -14.12 -12.14 -4.39
C GLU A 589 -13.09 -11.56 -3.43
N HIS A 590 -11.91 -12.17 -3.33
CA HIS A 590 -10.79 -11.60 -2.57
C HIS A 590 -10.35 -10.24 -3.13
N PHE A 591 -10.26 -10.11 -4.46
CA PHE A 591 -9.79 -8.87 -5.10
C PHE A 591 -10.92 -7.88 -5.39
N ASN A 592 -12.13 -8.35 -5.65
CA ASN A 592 -13.25 -7.53 -6.17
C ASN A 592 -14.45 -7.43 -5.22
N GLY A 593 -14.43 -8.15 -4.09
CA GLY A 593 -15.59 -8.29 -3.22
C GLY A 593 -16.65 -9.27 -3.76
N PRO A 594 -17.79 -9.41 -3.05
CA PRO A 594 -18.82 -10.38 -3.39
C PRO A 594 -19.38 -10.21 -4.81
N ILE A 595 -19.60 -11.33 -5.51
CA ILE A 595 -20.19 -11.30 -6.86
C ILE A 595 -21.67 -10.90 -6.80
N GLY A 596 -22.05 -9.88 -7.55
CA GLY A 596 -23.46 -9.52 -7.76
C GLY A 596 -24.18 -10.53 -8.66
N THR A 597 -23.81 -10.57 -9.95
CA THR A 597 -24.37 -11.54 -10.91
C THR A 597 -23.27 -12.45 -11.45
N ARG A 598 -23.42 -13.75 -11.25
CA ARG A 598 -22.43 -14.74 -11.73
C ARG A 598 -22.48 -14.88 -13.25
N ALA A 599 -21.31 -14.95 -13.88
CA ALA A 599 -21.22 -15.29 -15.28
C ALA A 599 -21.80 -16.70 -15.57
N SER A 600 -22.56 -16.82 -16.64
CA SER A 600 -23.19 -18.07 -17.07
C SER A 600 -22.93 -18.30 -18.55
N TYR A 601 -22.48 -19.52 -18.87
CA TYR A 601 -22.14 -19.92 -20.23
C TYR A 601 -22.87 -21.22 -20.55
N SER A 602 -23.66 -21.19 -21.63
CA SER A 602 -24.30 -22.34 -22.25
C SER A 602 -23.29 -23.21 -23.01
N ASP A 603 -23.56 -24.51 -23.09
CA ASP A 603 -22.78 -25.43 -23.92
C ASP A 603 -22.98 -25.18 -25.43
N LEU A 604 -24.05 -24.46 -25.83
CA LEU A 604 -24.25 -23.96 -27.20
C LEU A 604 -23.32 -22.76 -27.50
N ASN A 605 -22.03 -23.07 -27.64
CA ASN A 605 -20.90 -22.15 -27.63
C ASN A 605 -20.46 -21.66 -29.01
N ALA A 606 -21.05 -22.15 -30.10
CA ALA A 606 -20.76 -21.70 -31.47
C ALA A 606 -22.03 -21.39 -32.28
N VAL A 607 -21.88 -20.66 -33.38
CA VAL A 607 -22.94 -20.30 -34.31
C VAL A 607 -22.50 -20.61 -35.74
N THR A 608 -23.39 -21.21 -36.53
CA THR A 608 -23.18 -21.36 -37.98
C THR A 608 -23.20 -20.00 -38.68
N THR A 609 -22.21 -19.74 -39.54
CA THR A 609 -22.08 -18.46 -40.27
C THR A 609 -22.85 -18.42 -41.59
N GLY A 610 -23.30 -19.58 -42.07
CA GLY A 610 -24.05 -19.74 -43.31
C GLY A 610 -24.81 -21.07 -43.33
N SER A 611 -25.27 -21.49 -44.50
CA SER A 611 -25.73 -22.87 -44.69
C SER A 611 -24.52 -23.80 -44.54
N THR A 612 -24.49 -24.58 -43.45
CA THR A 612 -23.32 -25.35 -43.05
C THR A 612 -23.55 -26.85 -43.29
N PRO A 613 -22.89 -27.47 -44.28
CA PRO A 613 -22.93 -28.92 -44.45
C PRO A 613 -22.37 -29.64 -43.23
N TYR A 614 -23.03 -30.73 -42.82
CA TYR A 614 -22.54 -31.62 -41.77
C TYR A 614 -22.38 -33.06 -42.28
N TYR A 615 -21.42 -33.77 -41.69
CA TYR A 615 -20.88 -35.02 -42.20
C TYR A 615 -20.80 -36.09 -41.11
N ARG A 616 -20.77 -37.36 -41.52
CA ARG A 616 -20.58 -38.49 -40.59
C ARG A 616 -19.16 -38.56 -40.02
N TYR A 617 -18.17 -38.24 -40.86
CA TYR A 617 -16.76 -38.28 -40.53
C TYR A 617 -16.12 -36.89 -40.71
N ALA A 618 -14.91 -36.70 -40.21
CA ALA A 618 -14.10 -35.50 -40.44
C ALA A 618 -13.54 -35.45 -41.88
N SER A 619 -14.43 -35.58 -42.87
CA SER A 619 -14.15 -35.61 -44.30
C SER A 619 -15.39 -35.14 -45.08
N THR A 620 -15.20 -34.78 -46.35
CA THR A 620 -16.31 -34.36 -47.23
C THR A 620 -17.00 -35.54 -47.94
N SER A 621 -16.69 -36.79 -47.58
CA SER A 621 -17.10 -37.98 -48.33
C SER A 621 -18.50 -38.50 -47.99
N ASP A 622 -19.08 -38.12 -46.85
CA ASP A 622 -20.39 -38.59 -46.39
C ASP A 622 -21.19 -37.42 -45.76
N GLN A 623 -21.78 -36.58 -46.62
CA GLN A 623 -22.60 -35.45 -46.20
C GLN A 623 -23.99 -35.95 -45.78
N LEU A 624 -24.37 -35.66 -44.54
CA LEU A 624 -25.65 -36.08 -43.96
C LEU A 624 -26.75 -35.02 -44.10
N GLY A 625 -26.40 -33.76 -44.31
CA GLY A 625 -27.35 -32.66 -44.48
C GLY A 625 -26.70 -31.28 -44.34
N THR A 626 -27.53 -30.27 -44.09
CA THR A 626 -27.11 -28.87 -43.88
C THR A 626 -27.79 -28.27 -42.66
N LEU A 627 -27.02 -27.56 -41.83
CA LEU A 627 -27.54 -26.71 -40.76
C LEU A 627 -27.84 -25.31 -41.29
N PRO A 628 -28.95 -24.67 -40.88
CA PRO A 628 -29.25 -23.30 -41.28
C PRO A 628 -28.24 -22.32 -40.66
N SER A 629 -28.11 -21.13 -41.28
CA SER A 629 -27.30 -20.03 -40.74
C SER A 629 -27.86 -19.51 -39.41
N GLY A 630 -26.99 -19.01 -38.53
CA GLY A 630 -27.38 -18.46 -37.23
C GLY A 630 -27.75 -19.51 -36.18
N ARG A 631 -27.63 -20.81 -36.49
CA ARG A 631 -27.93 -21.89 -35.54
C ARG A 631 -26.86 -21.95 -34.46
N ARG A 632 -27.28 -21.78 -33.21
CA ARG A 632 -26.44 -22.08 -32.03
C ARG A 632 -26.23 -23.59 -31.91
N ILE A 633 -24.98 -24.02 -31.71
CA ILE A 633 -24.58 -25.42 -31.61
C ILE A 633 -23.52 -25.60 -30.53
N GLU A 634 -23.46 -26.81 -29.97
CA GLU A 634 -22.41 -27.24 -29.05
C GLU A 634 -21.27 -27.88 -29.83
N VAL A 635 -20.05 -27.37 -29.62
CA VAL A 635 -18.82 -28.02 -30.07
C VAL A 635 -18.34 -28.98 -28.98
N TYR A 636 -18.25 -30.26 -29.33
CA TYR A 636 -17.86 -31.34 -28.43
C TYR A 636 -16.37 -31.72 -28.57
N ALA A 637 -15.89 -31.87 -29.80
CA ALA A 637 -14.52 -32.27 -30.09
C ALA A 637 -14.01 -31.63 -31.39
N SER A 638 -12.74 -31.88 -31.71
CA SER A 638 -12.06 -31.31 -32.86
C SER A 638 -11.03 -32.28 -33.45
N ALA A 639 -10.83 -32.14 -34.76
CA ALA A 639 -9.75 -32.74 -35.52
C ALA A 639 -9.23 -31.73 -36.54
N ARG A 640 -8.29 -30.89 -36.11
CA ARG A 640 -7.70 -29.79 -36.87
C ARG A 640 -8.75 -28.78 -37.36
N THR A 641 -9.08 -28.81 -38.66
CA THR A 641 -10.06 -27.90 -39.29
C THR A 641 -11.50 -28.44 -39.26
N TRP A 642 -11.72 -29.56 -38.58
CA TRP A 642 -13.02 -30.19 -38.42
C TRP A 642 -13.48 -30.15 -36.97
N TYR A 643 -14.68 -29.65 -36.72
CA TYR A 643 -15.27 -29.63 -35.39
C TYR A 643 -16.41 -30.64 -35.34
N GLN A 644 -16.44 -31.44 -34.29
CA GLN A 644 -17.53 -32.36 -33.99
C GLN A 644 -18.55 -31.62 -33.12
N VAL A 645 -19.80 -31.58 -33.58
CA VAL A 645 -20.88 -30.81 -32.97
C VAL A 645 -22.07 -31.72 -32.65
N VAL A 646 -22.85 -31.31 -31.65
CA VAL A 646 -24.08 -32.03 -31.28
C VAL A 646 -25.25 -31.56 -32.14
N HIS A 647 -25.86 -32.49 -32.87
CA HIS A 647 -27.05 -32.24 -33.69
C HIS A 647 -28.08 -33.37 -33.50
N ASN A 648 -29.28 -33.03 -33.03
CA ASN A 648 -30.38 -33.97 -32.76
C ASN A 648 -29.94 -35.18 -31.90
N GLY A 649 -29.11 -34.94 -30.87
CA GLY A 649 -28.60 -35.98 -29.97
C GLY A 649 -27.49 -36.85 -30.55
N SER A 650 -27.04 -36.59 -31.79
CA SER A 650 -25.93 -37.29 -32.43
C SER A 650 -24.73 -36.37 -32.63
N TYR A 651 -23.53 -36.95 -32.71
CA TYR A 651 -22.32 -36.23 -33.06
C TYR A 651 -22.12 -36.21 -34.58
N VAL A 652 -22.00 -35.03 -35.16
CA VAL A 652 -21.73 -34.82 -36.59
C VAL A 652 -20.54 -33.88 -36.77
N TRP A 653 -19.89 -33.94 -37.93
CA TRP A 653 -18.72 -33.12 -38.23
C TRP A 653 -19.07 -31.95 -39.13
N VAL A 654 -18.49 -30.79 -38.85
CA VAL A 654 -18.59 -29.58 -39.69
C VAL A 654 -17.21 -28.97 -39.88
N ARG A 655 -17.03 -28.17 -40.93
CA ARG A 655 -15.81 -27.37 -41.09
C ARG A 655 -15.79 -26.23 -40.07
N SER A 656 -14.65 -26.03 -39.41
CA SER A 656 -14.50 -24.96 -38.42
C SER A 656 -14.68 -23.56 -39.04
N SER A 657 -14.35 -23.40 -40.33
CA SER A 657 -14.58 -22.16 -41.09
C SER A 657 -16.05 -21.78 -41.25
N SER A 658 -16.97 -22.73 -41.07
CA SER A 658 -18.42 -22.50 -41.13
C SER A 658 -19.01 -22.09 -39.78
N LEU A 659 -18.16 -21.90 -38.77
CA LEU A 659 -18.54 -21.57 -37.40
C LEU A 659 -17.87 -20.27 -36.94
N ARG A 660 -18.60 -19.52 -36.12
CA ARG A 660 -18.04 -18.46 -35.27
C ARG A 660 -18.34 -18.73 -33.81
N ASN A 661 -17.53 -18.18 -32.92
CA ASN A 661 -17.82 -18.21 -31.49
C ASN A 661 -19.15 -17.47 -31.22
N TYR A 662 -19.98 -18.01 -30.33
CA TYR A 662 -21.25 -17.37 -29.94
C TYR A 662 -21.05 -16.19 -29.01
N TYR A 663 -20.07 -16.27 -28.11
CA TYR A 663 -19.84 -15.26 -27.11
C TYR A 663 -19.00 -14.13 -27.69
N ASP A 664 -19.53 -12.90 -27.65
CA ASP A 664 -18.74 -11.68 -27.80
C ASP A 664 -18.17 -11.37 -26.40
N TYR A 665 -16.84 -11.41 -26.29
CA TYR A 665 -16.17 -11.11 -25.03
C TYR A 665 -15.81 -9.63 -25.00
N PRO A 666 -15.98 -8.94 -23.86
CA PRO A 666 -15.33 -7.65 -23.68
C PRO A 666 -13.83 -7.88 -23.86
N ARG A 667 -13.27 -7.31 -24.92
CA ARG A 667 -11.82 -7.27 -25.12
C ARG A 667 -11.25 -6.34 -24.05
N ARG A 668 -10.05 -6.67 -23.57
CA ARG A 668 -9.26 -5.80 -22.70
C ARG A 668 -9.10 -4.40 -23.26
#